data_AF-A0A8T1VQW7-F1
#
_entry.id   AF-A0A8T1VQW7-F1
#
_cell.length_a   1.000
_cell.length_b   1.000
_cell.length_c   1.000
_cell.angle_alpha   90.00
_cell.angle_beta   90.00
_cell.angle_gamma   90.00
#
_symmetry.space_group_name_H-M   'P 1'
#
loop_
_entity.id
_entity.type
_entity.pdbx_description
1 polymer ?
#
loop_
_entity_poly.entity_id
_entity_poly.type
_entity_poly.pdbx_seq_one_letter_code
_entity_poly.pdbx_strand_id
1 'polypeptide(L)'
;MGDAHVLRYGQKVRLATRSAYVEDGASELGIGYYEKNGRHGILSCVPPLGPKLQQLFTEDEFLVLHPSDQRARGEQVQYGEPLVLVNQHGLAWNNKTGGITGYVGPRPRGVPGEMFVCFTKVPAGVGVTKSSKKDKGEKLDKLTSSASTSVLSASGSLSMSESPETEAGPVSFGDSNVAITVLESNRHSQMFNKRLSNFKKPTSHIAGGYICCDGKGTELRFTIWPAKPRIEQISMLNKLITPYNYGQRIALPLGLLESTAKRTNTATNCGNASAKKAVASSGIQQAEIFFQLSDGAEAVLPGAMLQQKMLAHAKPPGLNGDEPESVFELPLRNGPGVLVVRLTGVAPRKMMGKLAAKNRKNPSAPRIKTGMAIFYRVSDLLRLVPVPIFALFYAVLTHHLWGALNTMEDGLRRELVVLVLVMLPAFYVAVKVDHPFSALFQPPVFEPEVDDTDYSSATASGTLKLIVNEYRFVPGAQNGSNANGSVSRPGLAQESKSAGGSTPAHSVTALEATGSVPMRFILAEKGDETKALERYNETTEWRSEEGVDHLLEEPSPHFKIIKENYPHYYHKRGKNGEPVYYEKPGKINLKALKSAGLTLDDLMHNYLMITEFLWQVIEQDDNRKGISVLDVDGIGISDFAGEAVEYVRKAASVSGKHYPERCAYIFVINVPSWFSMIWNTVKGMVDDVTREKVIIVRGKKKIFEALSERIPAENIPVEYGGLSDGKSPEEDLLFNLMAYTNNDEGAPATNPIEEILKKKPIKH
;
A
#
# COMPACT_ATOMS: atom_id res chain seq x y z
N MET A 1 -22.34 11.08 -31.50
CA MET A 1 -21.85 10.76 -30.14
C MET A 1 -20.97 9.54 -30.28
N GLY A 2 -19.71 9.64 -29.86
CA GLY A 2 -18.63 8.75 -30.28
C GLY A 2 -18.77 7.30 -29.77
N ASP A 3 -18.21 6.38 -30.54
CA ASP A 3 -18.15 4.91 -30.40
C ASP A 3 -17.46 4.41 -29.09
N ALA A 4 -17.11 5.32 -28.17
CA ALA A 4 -16.31 5.07 -26.96
C ALA A 4 -17.10 4.46 -25.79
N HIS A 5 -18.43 4.51 -25.83
CA HIS A 5 -19.29 3.97 -24.75
C HIS A 5 -19.99 2.66 -25.14
N VAL A 6 -19.83 2.18 -26.37
CA VAL A 6 -20.45 0.93 -26.82
C VAL A 6 -19.70 -0.26 -26.24
N LEU A 7 -20.43 -1.19 -25.62
CA LEU A 7 -19.91 -2.43 -25.09
C LEU A 7 -19.56 -3.38 -26.24
N ARG A 8 -18.36 -3.98 -26.17
CA ARG A 8 -17.85 -4.92 -27.17
C ARG A 8 -17.47 -6.25 -26.55
N TYR A 9 -17.59 -7.33 -27.31
CA TYR A 9 -17.14 -8.65 -26.89
C TYR A 9 -15.64 -8.63 -26.55
N GLY A 10 -15.27 -9.25 -25.44
CA GLY A 10 -13.93 -9.22 -24.87
C GLY A 10 -13.67 -8.06 -23.90
N GLN A 11 -14.62 -7.14 -23.71
CA GLN A 11 -14.54 -6.14 -22.65
C GLN A 11 -15.14 -6.66 -21.34
N LYS A 12 -14.72 -6.03 -20.24
CA LYS A 12 -15.24 -6.31 -18.89
C LYS A 12 -16.33 -5.31 -18.52
N VAL A 13 -17.36 -5.81 -17.84
CA VAL A 13 -18.46 -5.03 -17.29
C VAL A 13 -18.60 -5.26 -15.79
N ARG A 14 -19.07 -4.25 -15.09
CA ARG A 14 -19.66 -4.37 -13.75
C ARG A 14 -21.16 -4.27 -13.89
N LEU A 15 -21.89 -5.14 -13.20
CA LEU A 15 -23.35 -5.15 -13.23
C LEU A 15 -23.85 -4.59 -11.90
N ALA A 16 -24.50 -3.44 -11.95
CA ALA A 16 -25.03 -2.78 -10.76
C ALA A 16 -26.55 -2.93 -10.70
N THR A 17 -27.10 -3.10 -9.51
CA THR A 17 -28.55 -3.17 -9.29
C THR A 17 -28.91 -2.74 -7.87
N ARG A 18 -30.19 -2.44 -7.65
CA ARG A 18 -30.75 -2.28 -6.30
C ARG A 18 -31.30 -3.59 -5.76
N SER A 19 -31.18 -3.80 -4.46
CA SER A 19 -31.87 -4.89 -3.76
C SER A 19 -33.36 -4.60 -3.63
N ALA A 20 -34.21 -5.61 -3.85
CA ALA A 20 -35.65 -5.52 -3.64
C ALA A 20 -36.07 -5.58 -2.16
N TYR A 21 -35.10 -5.78 -1.25
CA TYR A 21 -35.32 -6.04 0.18
C TYR A 21 -34.72 -4.97 1.09
N VAL A 22 -34.23 -3.86 0.52
CA VAL A 22 -33.69 -2.71 1.25
C VAL A 22 -34.49 -1.47 0.85
N GLU A 23 -34.74 -0.58 1.82
CA GLU A 23 -35.63 0.57 1.67
C GLU A 23 -35.17 1.59 0.61
N ASP A 24 -36.12 2.40 0.16
CA ASP A 24 -35.93 3.42 -0.87
C ASP A 24 -34.93 4.49 -0.41
N GLY A 25 -33.84 4.63 -1.17
CA GLY A 25 -32.69 5.48 -0.84
C GLY A 25 -31.35 4.79 -1.04
N ALA A 26 -31.34 3.45 -1.14
CA ALA A 26 -30.11 2.69 -1.41
C ALA A 26 -29.58 2.98 -2.84
N SER A 27 -28.30 3.34 -2.94
CA SER A 27 -27.61 3.50 -4.23
C SER A 27 -27.55 2.16 -4.98
N GLU A 28 -27.47 2.19 -6.31
CA GLU A 28 -27.15 0.98 -7.07
C GLU A 28 -25.77 0.47 -6.65
N LEU A 29 -25.67 -0.84 -6.43
CA LEU A 29 -24.43 -1.49 -6.00
C LEU A 29 -24.07 -2.58 -6.99
N GLY A 30 -22.77 -2.78 -7.19
CA GLY A 30 -22.26 -3.90 -7.98
C GLY A 30 -22.65 -5.24 -7.38
N ILE A 31 -23.01 -6.19 -8.23
CA ILE A 31 -23.26 -7.57 -7.82
C ILE A 31 -21.95 -8.33 -7.69
N GLY A 32 -22.02 -9.46 -6.99
CA GLY A 32 -20.88 -10.34 -6.83
C GLY A 32 -21.28 -11.64 -6.19
N TYR A 33 -20.34 -12.26 -5.50
CA TYR A 33 -20.60 -13.49 -4.76
C TYR A 33 -20.15 -13.40 -3.32
N TYR A 34 -20.66 -14.34 -2.53
CA TYR A 34 -20.22 -14.55 -1.16
C TYR A 34 -20.03 -16.04 -0.92
N GLU A 35 -18.90 -16.38 -0.29
CA GLU A 35 -18.55 -17.75 0.04
C GLU A 35 -19.14 -18.14 1.39
N LYS A 36 -20.17 -19.00 1.35
CA LYS A 36 -20.76 -19.58 2.54
C LYS A 36 -20.11 -20.93 2.84
N ASN A 37 -19.59 -21.09 4.05
CA ASN A 37 -19.20 -22.41 4.57
C ASN A 37 -20.44 -23.33 4.62
N GLY A 38 -20.53 -24.30 3.70
CA GLY A 38 -21.65 -25.25 3.66
C GLY A 38 -21.80 -25.98 2.33
N ARG A 39 -22.80 -26.89 2.28
CA ARG A 39 -23.02 -27.84 1.18
C ARG A 39 -23.37 -27.21 -0.19
N HIS A 40 -23.82 -25.96 -0.21
CA HIS A 40 -24.35 -25.31 -1.41
C HIS A 40 -23.29 -24.54 -2.25
N GLY A 41 -22.07 -24.41 -1.73
CA GLY A 41 -20.96 -23.70 -2.39
C GLY A 41 -21.18 -22.18 -2.53
N ILE A 42 -20.44 -21.57 -3.46
CA ILE A 42 -20.43 -20.13 -3.73
C ILE A 42 -21.67 -19.72 -4.55
N LEU A 43 -22.38 -18.68 -4.12
CA LEU A 43 -23.59 -18.14 -4.75
C LEU A 43 -23.44 -16.65 -5.06
N SER A 44 -24.03 -16.22 -6.17
CA SER A 44 -24.11 -14.81 -6.54
C SER A 44 -25.26 -14.12 -5.79
N CYS A 45 -25.00 -12.89 -5.34
CA CYS A 45 -25.89 -12.14 -4.47
C CYS A 45 -25.95 -10.66 -4.83
N VAL A 46 -27.03 -10.03 -4.37
CA VAL A 46 -27.27 -8.59 -4.49
C VAL A 46 -27.00 -7.97 -3.12
N PRO A 47 -26.00 -7.09 -2.98
CA PRO A 47 -25.71 -6.43 -1.72
C PRO A 47 -26.84 -5.47 -1.30
N PRO A 48 -26.86 -5.02 -0.03
CA PRO A 48 -25.91 -5.30 1.05
C PRO A 48 -26.04 -6.71 1.63
N LEU A 49 -24.94 -7.29 2.14
CA LEU A 49 -25.02 -8.57 2.86
C LEU A 49 -25.39 -8.37 4.34
N GLY A 50 -25.23 -7.16 4.86
CA GLY A 50 -25.43 -6.81 6.26
C GLY A 50 -24.11 -6.75 7.04
N PRO A 51 -24.08 -6.08 8.21
CA PRO A 51 -22.83 -5.63 8.85
C PRO A 51 -21.82 -6.75 9.15
N LYS A 52 -22.30 -7.94 9.52
CA LYS A 52 -21.46 -9.08 9.89
C LYS A 52 -20.87 -9.83 8.68
N LEU A 53 -21.54 -9.76 7.53
CA LEU A 53 -21.22 -10.56 6.35
C LEU A 53 -20.63 -9.72 5.21
N GLN A 54 -20.69 -8.38 5.30
CA GLN A 54 -20.22 -7.48 4.26
C GLN A 54 -18.73 -7.69 3.91
N GLN A 55 -17.91 -8.04 4.90
CA GLN A 55 -16.48 -8.35 4.72
C GLN A 55 -16.21 -9.63 3.90
N LEU A 56 -17.21 -10.49 3.70
CA LEU A 56 -17.11 -11.72 2.91
C LEU A 56 -17.67 -11.55 1.49
N PHE A 57 -18.11 -10.34 1.14
CA PHE A 57 -18.60 -10.03 -0.20
C PHE A 57 -17.43 -9.71 -1.13
N THR A 58 -17.44 -10.33 -2.31
CA THR A 58 -16.53 -9.99 -3.40
C THR A 58 -17.37 -9.53 -4.59
N GLU A 59 -17.24 -8.26 -4.98
CA GLU A 59 -17.87 -7.74 -6.20
C GLU A 59 -17.22 -8.38 -7.44
N ASP A 60 -18.02 -8.77 -8.43
CA ASP A 60 -17.52 -9.38 -9.67
C ASP A 60 -17.37 -8.35 -10.80
N GLU A 61 -16.26 -8.45 -11.54
CA GLU A 61 -16.16 -7.94 -12.90
C GLU A 61 -16.34 -9.08 -13.90
N PHE A 62 -17.20 -8.91 -14.91
CA PHE A 62 -17.53 -9.94 -15.89
C PHE A 62 -16.95 -9.60 -17.26
N LEU A 63 -16.07 -10.47 -17.75
CA LEU A 63 -15.69 -10.52 -19.16
C LEU A 63 -16.90 -10.99 -20.00
N VAL A 64 -17.28 -10.19 -20.98
CA VAL A 64 -18.41 -10.47 -21.88
C VAL A 64 -17.90 -11.22 -23.11
N LEU A 65 -18.31 -12.48 -23.25
CA LEU A 65 -17.92 -13.36 -24.37
C LEU A 65 -19.15 -13.84 -25.14
N HIS A 66 -18.96 -14.23 -26.41
CA HIS A 66 -20.00 -14.92 -27.17
C HIS A 66 -19.93 -16.44 -26.90
N PRO A 67 -21.06 -17.16 -26.78
CA PRO A 67 -21.02 -18.59 -26.40
C PRO A 67 -20.35 -19.52 -27.41
N SER A 68 -20.40 -19.20 -28.71
CA SER A 68 -19.91 -20.07 -29.78
C SER A 68 -18.60 -19.61 -30.43
N ASP A 69 -17.90 -18.63 -29.85
CA ASP A 69 -16.70 -17.97 -30.43
C ASP A 69 -16.88 -17.43 -31.87
N GLN A 70 -18.12 -17.41 -32.40
CA GLN A 70 -18.46 -16.95 -33.75
C GLN A 70 -18.34 -15.43 -33.95
N ARG A 71 -18.30 -14.67 -32.86
CA ARG A 71 -18.08 -13.22 -32.84
C ARG A 71 -16.64 -12.94 -32.43
N ALA A 72 -15.94 -12.13 -33.20
CA ALA A 72 -14.57 -11.72 -32.87
C ALA A 72 -14.56 -10.76 -31.66
N ARG A 73 -13.47 -10.79 -30.88
CA ARG A 73 -13.21 -9.76 -29.85
C ARG A 73 -13.22 -8.38 -30.51
N GLY A 74 -13.93 -7.43 -29.89
CA GLY A 74 -14.09 -6.06 -30.40
C GLY A 74 -15.38 -5.81 -31.19
N GLU A 75 -16.15 -6.84 -31.57
CA GLU A 75 -17.49 -6.64 -32.14
C GLU A 75 -18.46 -6.07 -31.09
N GLN A 76 -19.40 -5.23 -31.53
CA GLN A 76 -20.40 -4.60 -30.65
C GLN A 76 -21.39 -5.64 -30.12
N VAL A 77 -21.70 -5.56 -28.83
CA VAL A 77 -22.75 -6.38 -28.21
C VAL A 77 -24.10 -5.72 -28.48
N GLN A 78 -25.04 -6.46 -29.07
CA GLN A 78 -26.40 -5.96 -29.29
C GLN A 78 -27.36 -6.46 -28.21
N TYR A 79 -28.42 -5.68 -27.93
CA TYR A 79 -29.52 -6.17 -27.10
C TYR A 79 -30.15 -7.42 -27.73
N GLY A 80 -30.43 -8.42 -26.89
CA GLY A 80 -30.99 -9.71 -27.30
C GLY A 80 -29.96 -10.76 -27.73
N GLU A 81 -28.70 -10.39 -27.97
CA GLU A 81 -27.68 -11.35 -28.39
C GLU A 81 -27.18 -12.24 -27.24
N PRO A 82 -26.84 -13.51 -27.54
CA PRO A 82 -26.36 -14.43 -26.54
C PRO A 82 -24.95 -14.06 -26.08
N LEU A 83 -24.71 -14.18 -24.78
CA LEU A 83 -23.45 -13.88 -24.15
C LEU A 83 -23.19 -14.82 -22.95
N VAL A 84 -21.91 -14.99 -22.64
CA VAL A 84 -21.39 -15.66 -21.46
C VAL A 84 -20.69 -14.62 -20.60
N LEU A 85 -21.07 -14.55 -19.34
CA LEU A 85 -20.42 -13.70 -18.34
C LEU A 85 -19.43 -14.54 -17.55
N VAL A 86 -18.15 -14.23 -17.74
CA VAL A 86 -17.04 -14.91 -17.06
C VAL A 86 -16.41 -13.94 -16.08
N ASN A 87 -16.44 -14.25 -14.79
CA ASN A 87 -15.91 -13.34 -13.79
C ASN A 87 -14.37 -13.25 -13.84
N GLN A 88 -13.80 -12.35 -13.03
CA GLN A 88 -12.35 -12.12 -12.92
C GLN A 88 -11.52 -13.35 -12.51
N HIS A 89 -12.15 -14.41 -12.01
CA HIS A 89 -11.51 -15.68 -11.66
C HIS A 89 -11.62 -16.74 -12.77
N GLY A 90 -12.14 -16.38 -13.95
CA GLY A 90 -12.33 -17.30 -15.07
C GLY A 90 -13.56 -18.21 -14.92
N LEU A 91 -14.47 -17.91 -14.00
CA LEU A 91 -15.66 -18.72 -13.71
C LEU A 91 -16.89 -18.12 -14.40
N ALA A 92 -17.69 -18.95 -15.06
CA ALA A 92 -18.95 -18.53 -15.67
C ALA A 92 -20.12 -18.62 -14.69
N TRP A 93 -21.16 -17.82 -14.95
CA TRP A 93 -22.44 -18.02 -14.27
C TRP A 93 -23.03 -19.38 -14.56
N ASN A 94 -23.45 -20.04 -13.49
CA ASN A 94 -23.94 -21.39 -13.53
C ASN A 94 -25.08 -21.57 -12.52
N ASN A 95 -26.15 -22.25 -12.92
CA ASN A 95 -27.32 -22.47 -12.07
C ASN A 95 -27.33 -23.83 -11.34
N LYS A 96 -26.26 -24.63 -11.44
CA LYS A 96 -26.02 -25.92 -10.77
C LYS A 96 -25.11 -25.73 -9.56
N THR A 97 -25.68 -25.15 -8.51
CA THR A 97 -24.97 -24.73 -7.31
C THR A 97 -25.20 -25.70 -6.15
N GLY A 98 -24.38 -26.75 -6.04
CA GLY A 98 -24.28 -27.57 -4.81
C GLY A 98 -25.60 -28.16 -4.27
N GLY A 99 -26.47 -28.66 -5.16
CA GLY A 99 -27.73 -29.33 -4.79
C GLY A 99 -28.96 -28.42 -4.68
N ILE A 100 -28.81 -27.10 -4.86
CA ILE A 100 -29.95 -26.19 -5.05
C ILE A 100 -30.07 -25.78 -6.52
N THR A 101 -31.30 -25.73 -7.02
CA THR A 101 -31.62 -25.39 -8.41
C THR A 101 -32.24 -24.00 -8.47
N GLY A 102 -31.97 -23.26 -9.55
CA GLY A 102 -32.51 -21.92 -9.78
C GLY A 102 -31.64 -20.81 -9.20
N TYR A 103 -30.68 -21.10 -8.33
CA TYR A 103 -29.72 -20.13 -7.81
C TYR A 103 -28.50 -20.05 -8.73
N VAL A 104 -28.03 -18.82 -8.97
CA VAL A 104 -26.85 -18.55 -9.81
C VAL A 104 -25.60 -18.48 -8.93
N GLY A 105 -24.49 -19.02 -9.43
CA GLY A 105 -23.18 -18.88 -8.80
C GLY A 105 -22.04 -19.13 -9.79
N PRO A 106 -20.82 -18.69 -9.47
CA PRO A 106 -19.65 -18.85 -10.36
C PRO A 106 -19.16 -20.31 -10.37
N ARG A 107 -18.95 -20.89 -11.54
CA ARG A 107 -18.39 -22.26 -11.73
C ARG A 107 -17.44 -22.30 -12.94
N PRO A 108 -16.57 -23.33 -13.05
CA PRO A 108 -15.74 -23.51 -14.24
C PRO A 108 -16.58 -23.56 -15.53
N ARG A 109 -16.01 -23.08 -16.63
CA ARG A 109 -16.66 -23.12 -17.95
C ARG A 109 -16.82 -24.55 -18.47
N GLY A 110 -17.77 -24.76 -19.37
CA GLY A 110 -18.02 -26.05 -20.03
C GLY A 110 -18.66 -27.12 -19.14
N VAL A 111 -19.08 -26.78 -17.93
CA VAL A 111 -19.72 -27.73 -17.00
C VAL A 111 -21.26 -27.62 -17.10
N PRO A 112 -22.01 -28.72 -16.82
CA PRO A 112 -23.47 -28.68 -16.84
C PRO A 112 -24.03 -27.58 -15.94
N GLY A 113 -25.00 -26.83 -16.44
CA GLY A 113 -25.56 -25.66 -15.76
C GLY A 113 -24.94 -24.32 -16.15
N GLU A 114 -23.89 -24.27 -16.99
CA GLU A 114 -23.35 -23.02 -17.54
C GLU A 114 -24.47 -22.26 -18.27
N MET A 115 -24.58 -20.96 -17.99
CA MET A 115 -25.69 -20.13 -18.44
C MET A 115 -25.27 -19.26 -19.62
N PHE A 116 -26.06 -19.31 -20.69
CA PHE A 116 -26.03 -18.37 -21.79
C PHE A 116 -27.18 -17.39 -21.59
N VAL A 117 -26.84 -16.11 -21.51
CA VAL A 117 -27.79 -15.05 -21.19
C VAL A 117 -27.81 -14.01 -22.31
N CYS A 118 -28.71 -13.04 -22.24
CA CYS A 118 -28.65 -11.83 -23.05
C CYS A 118 -29.04 -10.60 -22.23
N PHE A 119 -28.57 -9.44 -22.66
CA PHE A 119 -29.07 -8.16 -22.17
C PHE A 119 -30.35 -7.80 -22.92
N THR A 120 -31.37 -7.34 -22.19
CA THR A 120 -32.63 -6.88 -22.76
C THR A 120 -32.94 -5.50 -22.19
N LYS A 121 -33.02 -4.47 -23.03
CA LYS A 121 -33.46 -3.14 -22.58
C LYS A 121 -34.95 -3.20 -22.24
N VAL A 122 -35.34 -2.68 -21.08
CA VAL A 122 -36.75 -2.59 -20.71
C VAL A 122 -37.19 -1.12 -20.73
N PRO A 123 -38.29 -0.79 -21.45
CA PRO A 123 -38.78 0.57 -21.54
C PRO A 123 -39.07 1.20 -20.17
N ALA A 124 -38.81 2.50 -20.04
CA ALA A 124 -39.09 3.25 -18.83
C ALA A 124 -40.62 3.26 -18.56
N GLY A 125 -41.03 2.89 -17.33
CA GLY A 125 -42.45 2.82 -16.93
C GLY A 125 -43.00 1.40 -16.78
N VAL A 126 -42.29 0.37 -17.27
CA VAL A 126 -42.66 -1.03 -17.02
C VAL A 126 -42.27 -1.43 -15.60
N GLY A 127 -43.27 -1.63 -14.75
CA GLY A 127 -43.09 -2.01 -13.34
C GLY A 127 -42.31 -3.32 -13.17
N VAL A 128 -41.64 -3.47 -12.01
CA VAL A 128 -40.91 -4.69 -11.67
C VAL A 128 -41.90 -5.75 -11.16
N THR A 129 -41.98 -6.89 -11.85
CA THR A 129 -42.84 -8.01 -11.46
C THR A 129 -42.34 -8.67 -10.18
N LYS A 130 -43.22 -8.85 -9.19
CA LYS A 130 -42.96 -9.60 -7.95
C LYS A 130 -43.76 -10.90 -7.96
N SER A 131 -43.09 -12.04 -7.87
CA SER A 131 -43.80 -13.32 -7.69
C SER A 131 -44.13 -13.53 -6.19
N SER A 132 -45.39 -13.44 -5.78
CA SER A 132 -45.86 -13.93 -4.48
C SER A 132 -46.36 -15.38 -4.63
N LYS A 133 -45.99 -16.27 -3.70
CA LYS A 133 -46.28 -17.71 -3.81
C LYS A 133 -47.53 -18.09 -3.02
N LYS A 134 -48.67 -18.31 -3.68
CA LYS A 134 -49.71 -19.29 -3.28
C LYS A 134 -50.84 -19.45 -4.32
N ASP A 135 -50.63 -20.24 -5.37
CA ASP A 135 -51.73 -21.04 -5.90
C ASP A 135 -51.65 -22.41 -5.24
N LYS A 136 -52.46 -22.57 -4.19
CA LYS A 136 -52.85 -23.89 -3.72
C LYS A 136 -53.77 -24.45 -4.80
N GLY A 137 -53.25 -25.38 -5.60
CA GLY A 137 -54.09 -26.22 -6.44
C GLY A 137 -55.19 -26.85 -5.58
N GLU A 138 -56.42 -26.53 -5.90
CA GLU A 138 -57.58 -27.25 -5.40
C GLU A 138 -57.45 -28.72 -5.80
N LYS A 139 -57.79 -29.54 -4.83
CA LYS A 139 -57.87 -30.98 -4.91
C LYS A 139 -59.12 -31.31 -5.72
N LEU A 140 -58.97 -31.93 -6.90
CA LEU A 140 -60.08 -32.64 -7.53
C LEU A 140 -59.65 -34.10 -7.74
N ASP A 141 -60.15 -34.96 -6.85
CA ASP A 141 -60.05 -36.41 -6.93
C ASP A 141 -61.08 -36.97 -7.92
N LYS A 142 -60.62 -38.00 -8.66
CA LYS A 142 -61.37 -39.08 -9.35
C LYS A 142 -62.21 -38.71 -10.59
N LEU A 143 -61.81 -39.28 -11.74
CA LEU A 143 -62.37 -40.56 -12.19
C LEU A 143 -61.49 -41.24 -13.26
N THR A 144 -61.56 -42.57 -13.23
CA THR A 144 -60.86 -43.57 -14.02
C THR A 144 -61.34 -43.67 -15.48
N SER A 145 -60.42 -43.99 -16.40
CA SER A 145 -60.43 -45.21 -17.27
C SER A 145 -59.96 -44.99 -18.72
N SER A 146 -59.23 -46.02 -19.18
CA SER A 146 -59.00 -46.49 -20.56
C SER A 146 -58.32 -45.61 -21.61
N ALA A 147 -57.08 -46.02 -21.89
CA ALA A 147 -56.51 -46.41 -23.20
C ALA A 147 -57.02 -45.71 -24.48
N SER A 148 -56.08 -45.15 -25.25
CA SER A 148 -55.82 -45.54 -26.66
C SER A 148 -54.61 -44.81 -27.25
N THR A 149 -53.96 -45.53 -28.13
CA THR A 149 -52.75 -45.31 -28.91
C THR A 149 -52.80 -44.16 -29.92
N SER A 150 -51.62 -43.77 -30.40
CA SER A 150 -51.27 -43.15 -31.70
C SER A 150 -51.22 -41.62 -31.83
N VAL A 151 -50.03 -41.09 -32.16
CA VAL A 151 -49.73 -40.04 -33.17
C VAL A 151 -48.19 -39.95 -33.26
N LEU A 152 -47.58 -40.31 -34.38
CA LEU A 152 -47.27 -39.46 -35.56
C LEU A 152 -46.21 -38.39 -35.30
N SER A 153 -45.15 -38.50 -36.10
CA SER A 153 -44.21 -37.48 -36.52
C SER A 153 -44.90 -36.20 -37.00
N ALA A 154 -44.41 -35.03 -36.58
CA ALA A 154 -44.13 -33.88 -37.44
C ALA A 154 -43.65 -32.68 -36.61
N SER A 155 -42.71 -31.95 -37.21
CA SER A 155 -42.29 -30.58 -36.89
C SER A 155 -43.41 -29.72 -36.31
N GLY A 156 -43.17 -29.13 -35.13
CA GLY A 156 -44.07 -28.21 -34.47
C GLY A 156 -43.31 -26.98 -34.00
N SER A 157 -43.51 -25.89 -34.73
CA SER A 157 -43.07 -24.53 -34.43
C SER A 157 -43.24 -24.16 -32.96
N LEU A 158 -42.18 -23.59 -32.37
CA LEU A 158 -42.27 -22.87 -31.11
C LEU A 158 -43.31 -21.76 -31.22
N SER A 159 -44.38 -21.90 -30.44
CA SER A 159 -45.35 -20.84 -30.20
C SER A 159 -44.68 -19.74 -29.39
N MET A 160 -44.25 -18.69 -30.09
CA MET A 160 -43.94 -17.38 -29.55
C MET A 160 -45.19 -16.79 -28.89
N SER A 161 -45.16 -16.63 -27.57
CA SER A 161 -46.09 -15.77 -26.85
C SER A 161 -45.30 -14.93 -25.87
N GLU A 162 -45.54 -13.62 -25.92
CA GLU A 162 -44.81 -12.49 -25.32
C GLU A 162 -43.52 -12.10 -26.06
N SER A 163 -43.69 -11.45 -27.20
CA SER A 163 -42.68 -10.59 -27.82
C SER A 163 -42.22 -9.56 -26.78
N PRO A 164 -40.95 -9.55 -26.34
CA PRO A 164 -40.47 -8.47 -25.51
C PRO A 164 -40.25 -7.27 -26.44
N GLU A 165 -40.94 -6.16 -26.18
CA GLU A 165 -40.59 -4.85 -26.72
C GLU A 165 -39.14 -4.55 -26.32
N THR A 166 -38.20 -5.00 -27.15
CA THR A 166 -36.77 -4.90 -26.95
C THR A 166 -36.32 -3.78 -27.87
N GLU A 167 -35.81 -2.69 -27.32
CA GLU A 167 -35.11 -1.71 -28.16
C GLU A 167 -33.97 -2.43 -28.89
N ALA A 168 -34.01 -2.38 -30.22
CA ALA A 168 -32.94 -2.90 -31.05
C ALA A 168 -31.79 -1.89 -31.06
N GLY A 169 -30.59 -2.31 -30.69
CA GLY A 169 -29.42 -1.45 -30.70
C GLY A 169 -28.25 -1.98 -29.87
N PRO A 170 -27.08 -1.30 -29.95
CA PRO A 170 -25.90 -1.69 -29.21
C PRO A 170 -26.06 -1.42 -27.71
N VAL A 171 -25.57 -2.34 -26.90
CA VAL A 171 -25.46 -2.16 -25.45
C VAL A 171 -24.33 -1.16 -25.17
N SER A 172 -24.56 -0.19 -24.30
CA SER A 172 -23.59 0.84 -23.95
C SER A 172 -23.35 0.92 -22.45
N PHE A 173 -22.15 1.34 -22.05
CA PHE A 173 -21.84 1.67 -20.68
C PHE A 173 -22.70 2.85 -20.20
N GLY A 174 -23.35 2.68 -19.04
CA GLY A 174 -24.33 3.60 -18.49
C GLY A 174 -25.78 3.22 -18.76
N ASP A 175 -26.02 2.21 -19.62
CA ASP A 175 -27.38 1.74 -19.85
C ASP A 175 -28.00 1.20 -18.57
N SER A 176 -29.06 1.85 -18.12
CA SER A 176 -29.90 1.43 -17.00
C SER A 176 -31.17 0.73 -17.49
N ASN A 177 -31.95 0.17 -16.55
CA ASN A 177 -33.16 -0.61 -16.82
C ASN A 177 -32.93 -1.82 -17.74
N VAL A 178 -31.75 -2.45 -17.65
CA VAL A 178 -31.41 -3.65 -18.41
C VAL A 178 -31.86 -4.89 -17.63
N ALA A 179 -32.68 -5.74 -18.23
CA ALA A 179 -32.93 -7.09 -17.72
C ALA A 179 -31.86 -8.04 -18.27
N ILE A 180 -31.52 -9.07 -17.50
CA ILE A 180 -30.71 -10.19 -17.98
C ILE A 180 -31.61 -11.42 -18.09
N THR A 181 -31.74 -11.93 -19.31
CA THR A 181 -32.58 -13.10 -19.62
C THR A 181 -31.71 -14.31 -19.86
N VAL A 182 -32.03 -15.44 -19.21
CA VAL A 182 -31.34 -16.72 -19.46
C VAL A 182 -31.93 -17.37 -20.70
N LEU A 183 -31.13 -17.45 -21.77
CA LEU A 183 -31.52 -18.07 -23.03
C LEU A 183 -31.43 -19.60 -22.96
N GLU A 184 -30.30 -20.09 -22.45
CA GLU A 184 -30.04 -21.51 -22.24
C GLU A 184 -29.27 -21.68 -20.93
N SER A 185 -29.65 -22.67 -20.13
CA SER A 185 -28.99 -22.95 -18.85
C SER A 185 -28.24 -24.29 -18.84
N ASN A 186 -28.05 -24.88 -20.01
CA ASN A 186 -27.41 -26.17 -20.23
C ASN A 186 -27.98 -27.24 -19.30
N ARG A 187 -29.32 -27.28 -19.25
CA ARG A 187 -30.13 -28.18 -18.42
C ARG A 187 -31.26 -28.77 -19.25
N HIS A 188 -31.71 -29.95 -18.82
CA HIS A 188 -32.88 -30.59 -19.44
C HIS A 188 -34.18 -29.81 -19.23
N SER A 189 -34.30 -29.05 -18.13
CA SER A 189 -35.51 -28.28 -17.82
C SER A 189 -35.34 -26.81 -18.16
N GLN A 190 -36.21 -26.31 -19.03
CA GLN A 190 -36.29 -24.89 -19.42
C GLN A 190 -36.93 -24.00 -18.33
N MET A 191 -37.37 -24.57 -17.20
CA MET A 191 -37.96 -23.79 -16.09
C MET A 191 -36.99 -22.74 -15.50
N PHE A 192 -35.70 -22.87 -15.78
CA PHE A 192 -34.62 -21.98 -15.33
C PHE A 192 -34.18 -20.96 -16.39
N ASN A 193 -34.85 -20.94 -17.55
CA ASN A 193 -34.58 -20.00 -18.64
C ASN A 193 -35.53 -18.79 -18.49
N LYS A 194 -35.38 -18.08 -17.37
CA LYS A 194 -36.18 -16.89 -17.01
C LYS A 194 -35.28 -15.66 -16.84
N ARG A 195 -35.88 -14.48 -16.72
CA ARG A 195 -35.16 -13.27 -16.30
C ARG A 195 -34.60 -13.45 -14.90
N LEU A 196 -33.43 -12.85 -14.66
CA LEU A 196 -32.80 -12.89 -13.35
C LEU A 196 -33.63 -12.11 -12.33
N SER A 197 -33.73 -12.68 -11.14
CA SER A 197 -34.52 -12.13 -10.05
C SER A 197 -33.74 -12.12 -8.74
N ASN A 198 -34.08 -11.18 -7.86
CA ASN A 198 -33.58 -11.11 -6.50
C ASN A 198 -34.52 -11.85 -5.57
N PHE A 199 -34.00 -12.88 -4.91
CA PHE A 199 -34.76 -13.69 -3.96
C PHE A 199 -34.05 -13.84 -2.62
N LYS A 200 -34.74 -13.50 -1.54
CA LYS A 200 -34.29 -13.70 -0.17
C LYS A 200 -35.18 -14.72 0.53
N LYS A 201 -34.58 -15.84 0.96
CA LYS A 201 -35.24 -16.79 1.87
C LYS A 201 -35.43 -16.16 3.25
N PRO A 202 -36.53 -16.45 3.97
CA PRO A 202 -36.71 -15.99 5.35
C PRO A 202 -35.58 -16.40 6.30
N THR A 203 -34.96 -17.56 6.06
CA THR A 203 -33.81 -18.07 6.84
C THR A 203 -32.46 -17.51 6.40
N SER A 204 -32.44 -16.61 5.41
CA SER A 204 -31.20 -16.05 4.89
C SER A 204 -30.67 -14.95 5.80
N HIS A 205 -29.37 -15.03 6.12
CA HIS A 205 -28.68 -14.00 6.89
C HIS A 205 -28.23 -12.79 6.07
N ILE A 206 -28.24 -12.87 4.73
CA ILE A 206 -27.87 -11.73 3.88
C ILE A 206 -29.04 -10.75 3.72
N ALA A 207 -28.77 -9.45 3.84
CA ALA A 207 -29.81 -8.43 3.79
C ALA A 207 -30.45 -8.29 2.39
N GLY A 208 -29.64 -8.27 1.33
CA GLY A 208 -30.05 -7.92 -0.03
C GLY A 208 -30.57 -9.07 -0.90
N GLY A 209 -30.22 -10.33 -0.61
CA GLY A 209 -30.77 -11.51 -1.31
C GLY A 209 -29.84 -12.11 -2.38
N TYR A 210 -30.28 -13.23 -2.96
CA TYR A 210 -29.53 -14.01 -3.95
C TYR A 210 -30.06 -13.79 -5.36
N ILE A 211 -29.19 -14.00 -6.36
CA ILE A 211 -29.58 -13.98 -7.76
C ILE A 211 -30.13 -15.36 -8.15
N CYS A 212 -31.34 -15.36 -8.69
CA CYS A 212 -32.05 -16.55 -9.16
C CYS A 212 -32.43 -16.44 -10.63
N CYS A 213 -32.64 -17.58 -11.29
CA CYS A 213 -33.06 -17.73 -12.68
C CYS A 213 -34.34 -18.57 -12.84
N ASP A 214 -35.02 -18.91 -11.74
CA ASP A 214 -36.25 -19.71 -11.73
C ASP A 214 -37.53 -18.86 -11.64
N GLY A 215 -37.40 -17.53 -11.79
CA GLY A 215 -38.51 -16.58 -11.69
C GLY A 215 -38.97 -16.27 -10.27
N LYS A 216 -38.36 -16.85 -9.22
CA LYS A 216 -38.73 -16.53 -7.84
C LYS A 216 -38.22 -15.16 -7.42
N GLY A 217 -39.05 -14.42 -6.71
CA GLY A 217 -38.68 -13.14 -6.09
C GLY A 217 -39.06 -11.96 -6.96
N THR A 218 -38.20 -10.94 -6.98
CA THR A 218 -38.45 -9.67 -7.69
C THR A 218 -37.48 -9.57 -8.86
N GLU A 219 -37.97 -9.28 -10.07
CA GLU A 219 -37.11 -9.13 -11.25
C GLU A 219 -36.01 -8.07 -11.04
N LEU A 220 -34.79 -8.35 -11.51
CA LEU A 220 -33.66 -7.44 -11.39
C LEU A 220 -33.57 -6.48 -12.57
N ARG A 221 -33.25 -5.22 -12.27
CA ARG A 221 -32.97 -4.16 -13.23
C ARG A 221 -31.53 -3.73 -13.04
N PHE A 222 -30.71 -4.01 -14.05
CA PHE A 222 -29.28 -3.73 -14.01
C PHE A 222 -28.95 -2.42 -14.71
N THR A 223 -27.87 -1.82 -14.23
CA THR A 223 -27.11 -0.79 -14.94
C THR A 223 -25.77 -1.38 -15.36
N ILE A 224 -25.39 -1.18 -16.63
CA ILE A 224 -24.14 -1.69 -17.20
C ILE A 224 -23.03 -0.66 -16.93
N TRP A 225 -22.09 -0.99 -16.06
CA TRP A 225 -20.93 -0.14 -15.77
C TRP A 225 -19.67 -0.67 -16.42
N PRO A 226 -18.70 0.21 -16.76
CA PRO A 226 -17.38 -0.25 -17.13
C PRO A 226 -16.67 -0.93 -15.96
N ALA A 227 -15.68 -1.75 -16.27
CA ALA A 227 -14.74 -2.25 -15.27
C ALA A 227 -14.12 -1.08 -14.49
N LYS A 228 -13.77 -1.35 -13.24
CA LYS A 228 -13.19 -0.31 -12.39
C LYS A 228 -11.77 -0.01 -12.90
N PRO A 229 -11.47 1.23 -13.34
CA PRO A 229 -10.12 1.55 -13.76
C PRO A 229 -9.16 1.40 -12.56
N ARG A 230 -7.95 0.91 -12.81
CA ARG A 230 -6.91 0.84 -11.76
C ARG A 230 -6.30 2.21 -11.59
N ILE A 231 -5.84 2.51 -10.38
CA ILE A 231 -5.00 3.68 -10.15
C ILE A 231 -3.56 3.24 -10.38
N GLU A 232 -3.00 3.63 -11.51
CA GLU A 232 -1.63 3.29 -11.90
C GLU A 232 -0.65 4.09 -11.06
N GLN A 233 -0.91 5.40 -10.91
CA GLN A 233 0.01 6.32 -10.28
C GLN A 233 -0.72 7.35 -9.43
N ILE A 234 -0.22 7.60 -8.21
CA ILE A 234 -0.57 8.76 -7.40
C ILE A 234 0.69 9.58 -7.16
N SER A 235 0.70 10.83 -7.61
CA SER A 235 1.82 11.75 -7.39
C SER A 235 1.46 12.79 -6.33
N MET A 236 2.32 12.95 -5.31
CA MET A 236 2.19 13.95 -4.24
C MET A 236 3.54 14.50 -3.80
N LEU A 237 3.82 15.78 -4.08
CA LEU A 237 5.14 16.40 -3.88
C LEU A 237 6.27 15.55 -4.49
N ASN A 238 7.16 14.98 -3.66
CA ASN A 238 8.29 14.15 -4.05
C ASN A 238 7.99 12.65 -3.89
N LYS A 239 6.71 12.28 -3.74
CA LYS A 239 6.29 10.90 -3.51
C LYS A 239 5.42 10.43 -4.66
N LEU A 240 5.85 9.36 -5.30
CA LEU A 240 5.09 8.59 -6.26
C LEU A 240 4.55 7.34 -5.58
N ILE A 241 3.31 6.95 -5.87
CA ILE A 241 2.70 5.72 -5.37
C ILE A 241 2.19 4.95 -6.59
N THR A 242 2.86 3.85 -6.89
CA THR A 242 2.59 2.95 -8.03
C THR A 242 2.82 1.49 -7.58
N PRO A 243 1.95 0.54 -7.94
CA PRO A 243 0.52 0.70 -8.22
C PRO A 243 -0.29 0.95 -6.92
N TYR A 244 -1.51 1.49 -7.03
CA TYR A 244 -2.37 1.74 -5.87
C TYR A 244 -3.65 0.88 -5.90
N ASN A 245 -3.94 0.21 -4.79
CA ASN A 245 -5.18 -0.54 -4.62
C ASN A 245 -6.24 0.30 -3.89
N TYR A 246 -7.47 0.33 -4.42
CA TYR A 246 -8.60 0.99 -3.74
C TYR A 246 -8.73 0.52 -2.28
N GLY A 247 -8.95 1.44 -1.36
CA GLY A 247 -8.99 1.17 0.08
C GLY A 247 -7.62 1.21 0.78
N GLN A 248 -6.50 1.19 0.05
CA GLN A 248 -5.17 1.29 0.64
C GLN A 248 -4.96 2.67 1.28
N ARG A 249 -4.39 2.70 2.49
CA ARG A 249 -4.21 3.96 3.23
C ARG A 249 -2.94 4.68 2.80
N ILE A 250 -3.09 5.91 2.37
CA ILE A 250 -2.01 6.81 1.95
C ILE A 250 -1.67 7.74 3.11
N ALA A 251 -0.44 7.65 3.62
CA ALA A 251 0.07 8.63 4.59
C ALA A 251 0.27 9.99 3.90
N LEU A 252 -0.29 11.04 4.50
CA LEU A 252 -0.10 12.41 4.04
C LEU A 252 1.26 12.94 4.50
N PRO A 253 2.17 13.37 3.59
CA PRO A 253 3.45 13.91 3.99
C PRO A 253 3.27 15.25 4.74
N LEU A 254 3.90 15.39 5.90
CA LEU A 254 3.85 16.61 6.73
C LEU A 254 4.31 17.86 5.97
N GLY A 255 5.27 17.71 5.04
CA GLY A 255 5.73 18.80 4.16
C GLY A 255 4.67 19.34 3.18
N LEU A 256 3.65 18.56 2.84
CA LEU A 256 2.49 19.00 2.04
C LEU A 256 1.59 19.93 2.85
N LEU A 257 1.54 19.71 4.17
CA LEU A 257 0.79 20.54 5.12
C LEU A 257 1.51 21.84 5.47
N GLU A 258 2.85 21.82 5.49
CA GLU A 258 3.66 23.01 5.75
C GLU A 258 3.86 23.90 4.51
N SER A 259 4.03 23.31 3.33
CA SER A 259 4.26 24.03 2.07
C SER A 259 3.00 24.72 1.52
N THR A 260 1.82 24.22 1.86
CA THR A 260 0.53 24.89 1.63
C THR A 260 0.33 26.06 2.60
N ALA A 261 0.71 25.90 3.87
CA ALA A 261 0.63 26.95 4.90
C ALA A 261 1.60 28.12 4.71
N LYS A 262 2.78 27.90 4.11
CA LYS A 262 3.75 28.97 3.81
C LYS A 262 3.30 29.86 2.63
N ARG A 263 2.55 29.33 1.66
CA ARG A 263 2.20 30.01 0.39
C ARG A 263 1.00 30.96 0.47
N THR A 264 0.07 30.78 1.41
CA THR A 264 -1.05 31.70 1.62
C THR A 264 -0.61 33.08 2.13
N ASN A 265 0.54 33.17 2.82
CA ASN A 265 1.10 34.42 3.33
C ASN A 265 1.81 35.26 2.26
N THR A 266 2.45 34.63 1.26
CA THR A 266 3.11 35.35 0.16
C THR A 266 2.11 36.00 -0.80
N ALA A 267 0.91 35.42 -0.96
CA ALA A 267 -0.14 35.98 -1.81
C ALA A 267 -0.94 37.11 -1.14
N THR A 268 -0.94 37.18 0.19
CA THR A 268 -1.69 38.20 0.95
C THR A 268 -0.85 39.41 1.36
N ASN A 269 0.48 39.30 1.41
CA ASN A 269 1.37 40.41 1.83
C ASN A 269 2.05 41.19 0.69
N CYS A 270 1.83 40.85 -0.58
CA CYS A 270 2.44 41.58 -1.70
C CYS A 270 1.42 41.77 -2.83
N GLY A 271 0.78 42.93 -2.86
CA GLY A 271 -0.12 43.36 -3.93
C GLY A 271 0.60 43.75 -5.22
N ASN A 272 1.57 42.95 -5.69
CA ASN A 272 2.30 43.23 -6.94
C ASN A 272 2.23 42.06 -7.91
N ALA A 273 1.86 42.38 -9.16
CA ALA A 273 1.79 41.46 -10.31
C ALA A 273 3.11 40.70 -10.58
N SER A 274 4.23 41.17 -10.02
CA SER A 274 5.57 40.60 -10.08
C SER A 274 5.70 39.26 -9.35
N ALA A 275 4.90 39.00 -8.31
CA ALA A 275 4.95 37.75 -7.54
C ALA A 275 4.37 36.55 -8.32
N LYS A 276 3.34 36.77 -9.17
CA LYS A 276 2.82 35.72 -10.07
C LYS A 276 3.86 35.28 -11.10
N LYS A 277 4.71 36.21 -11.56
CA LYS A 277 5.77 35.93 -12.53
C LYS A 277 6.96 35.19 -11.88
N ALA A 278 7.29 35.52 -10.63
CA ALA A 278 8.34 34.85 -9.84
C ALA A 278 7.95 33.41 -9.41
N VAL A 279 6.67 33.15 -9.18
CA VAL A 279 6.16 31.80 -8.88
C VAL A 279 6.11 30.94 -10.14
N ALA A 280 5.81 31.52 -11.31
CA ALA A 280 5.85 30.80 -12.60
C ALA A 280 7.29 30.50 -13.08
N SER A 281 8.28 31.32 -12.71
CA SER A 281 9.68 31.16 -13.12
C SER A 281 10.53 30.26 -12.22
N SER A 282 10.00 29.77 -11.09
CA SER A 282 10.72 28.90 -10.15
C SER A 282 10.49 27.40 -10.35
N GLY A 283 9.62 27.00 -11.29
CA GLY A 283 9.41 25.58 -11.63
C GLY A 283 8.74 24.72 -10.54
N ILE A 284 8.29 25.31 -9.43
CA ILE A 284 7.72 24.57 -8.29
C ILE A 284 6.21 24.44 -8.47
N GLN A 285 5.74 23.24 -8.84
CA GLN A 285 4.33 22.91 -8.97
C GLN A 285 3.56 23.13 -7.64
N GLN A 286 2.27 23.44 -7.75
CA GLN A 286 1.36 23.52 -6.61
C GLN A 286 1.34 22.19 -5.85
N ALA A 287 1.08 22.20 -4.54
CA ALA A 287 0.95 20.99 -3.73
C ALA A 287 -0.38 20.25 -4.03
N GLU A 288 -0.53 19.78 -5.26
CA GLU A 288 -1.66 19.00 -5.74
C GLU A 288 -1.33 17.51 -5.63
N ILE A 289 -2.36 16.68 -5.49
CA ILE A 289 -2.24 15.22 -5.57
C ILE A 289 -2.89 14.79 -6.88
N PHE A 290 -2.09 14.16 -7.75
CA PHE A 290 -2.54 13.66 -9.05
C PHE A 290 -2.81 12.17 -8.96
N PHE A 291 -3.87 11.70 -9.61
CA PHE A 291 -4.24 10.30 -9.74
C PHE A 291 -4.34 9.98 -11.23
N GLN A 292 -3.50 9.08 -11.71
CA GLN A 292 -3.54 8.56 -13.08
C GLN A 292 -4.15 7.17 -13.09
N LEU A 293 -5.13 6.97 -13.95
CA LEU A 293 -5.91 5.74 -14.06
C LEU A 293 -5.53 4.96 -15.31
N SER A 294 -5.75 3.63 -15.27
CA SER A 294 -5.38 2.71 -16.35
C SER A 294 -6.14 2.87 -17.66
N ASP A 295 -7.22 3.64 -17.66
CA ASP A 295 -7.96 4.03 -18.86
C ASP A 295 -7.45 5.36 -19.44
N GLY A 296 -6.34 5.91 -18.90
CA GLY A 296 -5.76 7.19 -19.29
C GLY A 296 -6.47 8.40 -18.66
N ALA A 297 -7.47 8.19 -17.82
CA ALA A 297 -8.15 9.27 -17.12
C ALA A 297 -7.32 9.79 -15.94
N GLU A 298 -7.51 11.05 -15.58
CA GLU A 298 -6.76 11.69 -14.50
C GLU A 298 -7.69 12.39 -13.50
N ALA A 299 -7.45 12.20 -12.20
CA ALA A 299 -8.08 12.99 -11.14
C ALA A 299 -7.03 13.89 -10.46
N VAL A 300 -7.44 15.09 -10.04
CA VAL A 300 -6.57 16.00 -9.29
C VAL A 300 -7.27 16.41 -8.01
N LEU A 301 -6.61 16.21 -6.88
CA LEU A 301 -7.01 16.76 -5.59
C LEU A 301 -6.22 18.04 -5.31
N PRO A 302 -6.86 19.22 -5.39
CA PRO A 302 -6.19 20.48 -5.13
C PRO A 302 -5.77 20.61 -3.67
N GLY A 303 -4.56 21.10 -3.41
CA GLY A 303 -4.04 21.28 -2.04
C GLY A 303 -4.92 22.21 -1.17
N ALA A 304 -5.57 23.21 -1.77
CA ALA A 304 -6.50 24.10 -1.07
C ALA A 304 -7.75 23.36 -0.55
N MET A 305 -8.31 22.46 -1.36
CA MET A 305 -9.46 21.63 -0.96
C MET A 305 -9.07 20.65 0.14
N LEU A 306 -7.88 20.04 0.03
CA LEU A 306 -7.33 19.17 1.07
C LEU A 306 -7.21 19.93 2.40
N GLN A 307 -6.64 21.13 2.39
CA GLN A 307 -6.48 21.96 3.60
C GLN A 307 -7.83 22.32 4.24
N GLN A 308 -8.81 22.73 3.44
CA GLN A 308 -10.15 23.08 3.92
C GLN A 308 -10.84 21.90 4.60
N LYS A 309 -10.83 20.72 3.97
CA LYS A 309 -11.45 19.52 4.56
C LYS A 309 -10.70 19.01 5.77
N MET A 310 -9.37 19.13 5.82
CA MET A 310 -8.59 18.83 7.02
C MET A 310 -8.94 19.73 8.22
N LEU A 311 -9.13 21.03 7.99
CA LEU A 311 -9.58 21.98 9.02
C LEU A 311 -11.00 21.65 9.53
N ALA A 312 -11.88 21.20 8.64
CA ALA A 312 -13.21 20.73 9.02
C ALA A 312 -13.14 19.41 9.82
N HIS A 313 -12.29 18.46 9.39
CA HIS A 313 -12.07 17.16 10.04
C HIS A 313 -11.48 17.27 11.46
N ALA A 314 -10.82 18.38 11.76
CA ALA A 314 -10.19 18.63 13.06
C ALA A 314 -11.13 19.25 14.11
N LYS A 315 -12.35 19.65 13.73
CA LYS A 315 -13.36 20.15 14.69
C LYS A 315 -13.98 18.96 15.45
N PRO A 316 -14.32 19.11 16.75
CA PRO A 316 -15.01 18.06 17.49
C PRO A 316 -16.36 17.71 16.84
N PRO A 317 -16.80 16.44 16.90
CA PRO A 317 -18.09 16.03 16.36
C PRO A 317 -19.21 16.84 17.01
N GLY A 318 -20.24 17.16 16.22
CA GLY A 318 -21.40 17.92 16.71
C GLY A 318 -22.20 17.13 17.75
N LEU A 319 -23.21 17.77 18.36
CA LEU A 319 -24.08 17.23 19.43
C LEU A 319 -24.71 15.85 19.15
N ASN A 320 -24.72 15.39 17.89
CA ASN A 320 -25.27 14.11 17.47
C ASN A 320 -24.23 12.97 17.35
N GLY A 321 -22.95 13.22 17.61
CA GLY A 321 -21.89 12.19 17.57
C GLY A 321 -21.43 11.76 16.17
N ASP A 322 -21.87 12.43 15.10
CA ASP A 322 -21.42 12.14 13.75
C ASP A 322 -19.95 12.57 13.56
N GLU A 323 -19.07 11.62 13.25
CA GLU A 323 -17.71 11.93 12.80
C GLU A 323 -17.77 12.75 11.49
N PRO A 324 -16.96 13.80 11.32
CA PRO A 324 -16.96 14.57 10.08
C PRO A 324 -16.47 13.71 8.90
N GLU A 325 -17.37 13.31 8.00
CA GLU A 325 -17.00 12.64 6.76
C GLU A 325 -16.29 13.62 5.80
N SER A 326 -14.96 13.52 5.73
CA SER A 326 -14.15 14.29 4.78
C SER A 326 -13.95 13.51 3.48
N VAL A 327 -14.99 13.46 2.65
CA VAL A 327 -15.00 12.81 1.32
C VAL A 327 -14.72 13.82 0.21
N PHE A 328 -13.85 13.52 -0.74
CA PHE A 328 -13.56 14.31 -1.95
C PHE A 328 -14.12 13.58 -3.15
N GLU A 329 -14.91 14.28 -3.96
CA GLU A 329 -15.36 13.79 -5.25
C GLU A 329 -14.53 14.50 -6.32
N LEU A 330 -13.61 13.77 -6.95
CA LEU A 330 -12.65 14.27 -7.93
C LEU A 330 -13.12 13.88 -9.33
N PRO A 331 -13.68 14.81 -10.13
CA PRO A 331 -14.08 14.49 -11.49
C PRO A 331 -12.85 14.10 -12.31
N LEU A 332 -13.01 13.05 -13.13
CA LEU A 332 -11.95 12.61 -14.02
C LEU A 332 -11.83 13.54 -15.22
N ARG A 333 -10.58 13.90 -15.54
CA ARG A 333 -10.16 14.52 -16.79
C ARG A 333 -9.92 13.41 -17.80
N ASN A 334 -10.29 13.65 -19.06
CA ASN A 334 -10.10 12.72 -20.17
C ASN A 334 -10.79 11.35 -20.02
N GLY A 335 -11.73 11.20 -19.10
CA GLY A 335 -12.51 9.97 -18.90
C GLY A 335 -13.83 10.23 -18.19
N PRO A 336 -14.81 9.32 -18.31
CA PRO A 336 -16.08 9.45 -17.63
C PRO A 336 -15.98 9.09 -16.16
N GLY A 337 -16.69 9.82 -15.30
CA GLY A 337 -16.85 9.48 -13.88
C GLY A 337 -16.04 10.34 -12.91
N VAL A 338 -16.08 9.89 -11.66
CA VAL A 338 -15.57 10.62 -10.50
C VAL A 338 -14.82 9.65 -9.60
N LEU A 339 -13.65 10.06 -9.12
CA LEU A 339 -12.86 9.34 -8.14
C LEU A 339 -13.21 9.84 -6.73
N VAL A 340 -13.64 8.95 -5.85
CA VAL A 340 -14.06 9.30 -4.48
C VAL A 340 -12.93 8.99 -3.51
N VAL A 341 -12.36 10.02 -2.90
CA VAL A 341 -11.25 9.94 -1.93
C VAL A 341 -11.78 10.31 -0.54
N ARG A 342 -11.26 9.72 0.53
CA ARG A 342 -11.69 9.97 1.90
C ARG A 342 -10.49 10.24 2.80
N LEU A 343 -10.64 11.21 3.69
CA LEU A 343 -9.74 11.44 4.83
C LEU A 343 -10.18 10.58 6.01
N THR A 344 -9.23 9.89 6.63
CA THR A 344 -9.44 9.02 7.79
C THR A 344 -8.38 9.28 8.86
N GLY A 345 -8.66 8.89 10.10
CA GLY A 345 -7.74 9.06 11.24
C GLY A 345 -7.88 10.41 11.96
N VAL A 346 -7.03 10.62 12.96
CA VAL A 346 -7.12 11.77 13.87
C VAL A 346 -6.22 12.89 13.36
N ALA A 347 -6.81 14.07 13.15
CA ALA A 347 -6.05 15.26 12.78
C ALA A 347 -5.12 15.70 13.93
N PRO A 348 -3.85 16.04 13.66
CA PRO A 348 -2.90 16.47 14.70
C PRO A 348 -3.30 17.82 15.31
N ARG A 349 -3.95 17.81 16.49
CA ARG A 349 -4.56 18.99 17.13
C ARG A 349 -3.58 20.16 17.34
N LYS A 350 -2.34 19.89 17.78
CA LYS A 350 -1.29 20.93 17.94
C LYS A 350 -0.92 21.63 16.62
N MET A 351 -0.95 20.91 15.50
CA MET A 351 -0.62 21.45 14.19
C MET A 351 -1.81 22.18 13.56
N MET A 352 -3.02 21.64 13.75
CA MET A 352 -4.27 22.28 13.32
C MET A 352 -4.53 23.59 14.07
N GLY A 353 -4.14 23.69 15.34
CA GLY A 353 -4.16 24.94 16.11
C GLY A 353 -3.28 26.04 15.48
N LYS A 354 -2.08 25.71 15.01
CA LYS A 354 -1.19 26.66 14.29
C LYS A 354 -1.76 27.09 12.94
N LEU A 355 -2.47 26.19 12.24
CA LEU A 355 -3.10 26.46 10.95
C LEU A 355 -4.39 27.30 11.09
N ALA A 356 -5.18 27.07 12.15
CA ALA A 356 -6.42 27.79 12.45
C ALA A 356 -6.17 29.17 13.08
N ALA A 357 -5.16 29.32 13.94
CA ALA A 357 -4.79 30.58 14.57
C ALA A 357 -4.24 31.62 13.55
N LYS A 358 -3.57 31.15 12.48
CA LYS A 358 -3.05 32.02 11.40
C LYS A 358 -4.09 32.51 10.40
N ASN A 359 -5.30 31.93 10.39
CA ASN A 359 -6.40 32.36 9.51
C ASN A 359 -7.38 33.34 10.19
N ARG A 360 -7.20 33.65 11.49
CA ARG A 360 -7.96 34.73 12.13
C ARG A 360 -7.24 36.05 11.96
N LYS A 361 -7.89 37.03 11.31
CA LYS A 361 -7.49 38.45 11.41
C LYS A 361 -7.44 38.82 12.90
N ASN A 362 -6.28 39.32 13.34
CA ASN A 362 -5.89 39.85 14.66
C ASN A 362 -6.85 39.64 15.86
N PRO A 363 -6.29 39.20 17.00
CA PRO A 363 -6.41 40.06 18.19
C PRO A 363 -5.12 40.22 19.00
N SER A 364 -5.11 41.31 19.75
CA SER A 364 -4.05 41.93 20.58
C SER A 364 -3.37 41.04 21.63
N ALA A 365 -2.04 41.18 21.77
CA ALA A 365 -1.23 40.58 22.83
C ALA A 365 -1.17 41.46 24.12
N PRO A 366 -1.04 40.89 25.34
CA PRO A 366 -0.85 41.66 26.57
C PRO A 366 0.63 42.00 26.83
N ARG A 367 0.87 43.08 27.59
CA ARG A 367 2.19 43.70 27.87
C ARG A 367 2.94 43.07 29.06
N ILE A 368 4.25 42.83 28.90
CA ILE A 368 5.21 42.46 29.97
C ILE A 368 5.68 43.73 30.73
N LYS A 369 5.83 43.67 32.07
CA LYS A 369 6.28 44.80 32.91
C LYS A 369 7.72 45.24 32.57
N THR A 370 7.93 46.55 32.46
CA THR A 370 9.16 47.20 31.95
C THR A 370 10.47 46.77 32.63
N GLY A 371 10.46 46.44 33.93
CA GLY A 371 11.66 46.01 34.67
C GLY A 371 12.21 44.64 34.24
N MET A 372 11.34 43.67 33.94
CA MET A 372 11.76 42.35 33.45
C MET A 372 12.31 42.40 32.02
N ALA A 373 11.80 43.32 31.19
CA ALA A 373 12.29 43.50 29.83
C ALA A 373 13.76 43.98 29.79
N ILE A 374 14.16 44.82 30.76
CA ILE A 374 15.54 45.29 30.88
C ILE A 374 16.45 44.13 31.33
N PHE A 375 16.01 43.33 32.30
CA PHE A 375 16.75 42.16 32.79
C PHE A 375 17.08 41.16 31.67
N TYR A 376 16.10 40.82 30.82
CA TYR A 376 16.34 39.90 29.69
C TYR A 376 17.24 40.50 28.61
N ARG A 377 17.13 41.80 28.33
CA ARG A 377 18.05 42.48 27.39
C ARG A 377 19.49 42.49 27.89
N VAL A 378 19.72 42.69 29.19
CA VAL A 378 21.06 42.65 29.79
C VAL A 378 21.63 41.23 29.76
N SER A 379 20.81 40.21 30.02
CA SER A 379 21.17 38.79 29.89
C SER A 379 21.62 38.43 28.46
N ASP A 380 20.84 38.82 27.44
CA ASP A 380 21.18 38.56 26.04
C ASP A 380 22.46 39.31 25.60
N LEU A 381 22.67 40.53 26.09
CA LEU A 381 23.89 41.29 25.81
C LEU A 381 25.12 40.60 26.42
N LEU A 382 25.03 40.10 27.65
CA LEU A 382 26.14 39.41 28.34
C LEU A 382 26.50 38.07 27.68
N ARG A 383 25.54 37.36 27.07
CA ARG A 383 25.82 36.14 26.27
C ARG A 383 26.75 36.43 25.10
N LEU A 384 26.62 37.60 24.48
CA LEU A 384 27.39 38.02 23.32
C LEU A 384 28.81 38.49 23.68
N VAL A 385 29.09 38.86 24.94
CA VAL A 385 30.42 39.35 25.36
C VAL A 385 31.36 38.17 25.59
N PRO A 386 32.46 37.99 24.83
CA PRO A 386 33.43 36.92 25.02
C PRO A 386 34.11 36.94 26.40
N VAL A 387 34.50 35.76 26.92
CA VAL A 387 35.09 35.60 28.26
C VAL A 387 36.36 36.46 28.48
N PRO A 388 37.30 36.57 27.53
CA PRO A 388 38.50 37.40 27.72
C PRO A 388 38.18 38.90 27.87
N ILE A 389 37.16 39.38 27.15
CA ILE A 389 36.72 40.79 27.17
C ILE A 389 36.03 41.10 28.49
N PHE A 390 35.17 40.19 28.97
CA PHE A 390 34.55 40.32 30.30
C PHE A 390 35.60 40.31 31.42
N ALA A 391 36.57 39.40 31.36
CA ALA A 391 37.64 39.31 32.37
C ALA A 391 38.49 40.60 32.44
N LEU A 392 38.83 41.19 31.29
CA LEU A 392 39.58 42.45 31.24
C LEU A 392 38.77 43.62 31.82
N PHE A 393 37.49 43.73 31.46
CA PHE A 393 36.60 44.78 31.96
C PHE A 393 36.37 44.64 33.48
N TYR A 394 36.23 43.40 33.93
CA TYR A 394 36.08 43.07 35.34
C TYR A 394 37.32 43.40 36.17
N ALA A 395 38.52 43.11 35.66
CA ALA A 395 39.78 43.48 36.31
C ALA A 395 39.93 45.01 36.44
N VAL A 396 39.59 45.78 35.40
CA VAL A 396 39.60 47.25 35.45
C VAL A 396 38.58 47.78 36.45
N LEU A 397 37.36 47.24 36.42
CA LEU A 397 36.28 47.65 37.33
C LEU A 397 36.65 47.40 38.80
N THR A 398 37.19 46.23 39.10
CA THR A 398 37.59 45.86 40.48
C THR A 398 38.79 46.65 40.97
N HIS A 399 39.75 47.01 40.10
CA HIS A 399 40.85 47.90 40.45
C HIS A 399 40.36 49.30 40.86
N HIS A 400 39.45 49.90 40.09
CA HIS A 400 38.86 51.19 40.43
C HIS A 400 37.97 51.13 41.67
N LEU A 401 37.24 50.02 41.84
CA LEU A 401 36.43 49.78 43.02
C LEU A 401 37.29 49.71 44.29
N TRP A 402 38.45 49.03 44.24
CA TRP A 402 39.36 48.93 45.37
C TRP A 402 39.86 50.30 45.84
N GLY A 403 40.12 51.22 44.91
CA GLY A 403 40.48 52.61 45.21
C GLY A 403 39.36 53.40 45.90
N ALA A 404 38.12 53.26 45.41
CA ALA A 404 36.95 53.94 45.97
C ALA A 404 36.47 53.36 47.32
N LEU A 405 36.70 52.05 47.53
CA LEU A 405 36.30 51.36 48.75
C LEU A 405 37.09 51.87 49.96
N ASN A 406 38.36 52.29 49.81
CA ASN A 406 39.18 52.82 50.92
C ASN A 406 38.65 54.11 51.53
N THR A 407 37.69 54.77 50.89
CA THR A 407 37.09 56.03 51.35
C THR A 407 35.62 55.88 51.78
N MET A 408 35.06 54.66 51.83
CA MET A 408 33.64 54.40 52.10
C MET A 408 33.38 53.76 53.46
N GLU A 409 32.23 54.10 54.06
CA GLU A 409 31.73 53.54 55.32
C GLU A 409 31.47 52.02 55.23
N ASP A 410 31.80 51.31 56.33
CA ASP A 410 31.99 49.84 56.34
C ASP A 410 30.76 49.01 55.94
N GLY A 411 29.55 49.52 56.15
CA GLY A 411 28.31 48.83 55.77
C GLY A 411 28.10 48.78 54.26
N LEU A 412 28.17 49.94 53.60
CA LEU A 412 28.01 50.07 52.15
C LEU A 412 29.17 49.39 51.41
N ARG A 413 30.36 49.43 52.02
CA ARG A 413 31.57 48.79 51.53
C ARG A 413 31.39 47.28 51.34
N ARG A 414 30.76 46.59 52.31
CA ARG A 414 30.55 45.14 52.27
C ARG A 414 29.55 44.73 51.20
N GLU A 415 28.44 45.45 51.05
CA GLU A 415 27.42 45.13 50.05
C GLU A 415 27.95 45.33 48.63
N LEU A 416 28.67 46.43 48.38
CA LEU A 416 29.25 46.72 47.08
C LEU A 416 30.34 45.71 46.70
N VAL A 417 31.14 45.29 47.68
CA VAL A 417 32.13 44.21 47.51
C VAL A 417 31.44 42.91 47.12
N VAL A 418 30.39 42.48 47.83
CA VAL A 418 29.71 41.21 47.49
C VAL A 418 29.03 41.30 46.12
N LEU A 419 28.40 42.42 45.79
CA LEU A 419 27.71 42.59 44.51
C LEU A 419 28.68 42.53 43.32
N VAL A 420 29.82 43.23 43.40
CA VAL A 420 30.76 43.30 42.27
C VAL A 420 31.75 42.13 42.30
N LEU A 421 32.27 41.73 43.47
CA LEU A 421 33.29 40.68 43.54
C LEU A 421 32.72 39.26 43.46
N VAL A 422 31.46 39.04 43.88
CA VAL A 422 30.87 37.69 43.95
C VAL A 422 29.71 37.54 42.99
N MET A 423 28.74 38.46 43.01
CA MET A 423 27.50 38.28 42.23
C MET A 423 27.70 38.54 40.74
N LEU A 424 28.50 39.53 40.35
CA LEU A 424 28.71 39.87 38.94
C LEU A 424 29.39 38.75 38.12
N PRO A 425 30.47 38.09 38.60
CA PRO A 425 31.06 36.95 37.89
C PRO A 425 30.15 35.73 37.91
N ALA A 426 29.49 35.44 39.04
CA ALA A 426 28.58 34.32 39.15
C ALA A 426 27.39 34.45 38.18
N PHE A 427 26.85 35.66 38.03
CA PHE A 427 25.78 35.96 37.07
C PHE A 427 26.26 35.81 35.61
N TYR A 428 27.47 36.28 35.28
CA TYR A 428 28.03 36.10 33.93
C TYR A 428 28.22 34.63 33.58
N VAL A 429 28.73 33.81 34.51
CA VAL A 429 28.90 32.36 34.31
C VAL A 429 27.53 31.67 34.16
N ALA A 430 26.55 32.02 35.00
CA ALA A 430 25.20 31.44 34.95
C ALA A 430 24.45 31.73 33.64
N VAL A 431 24.71 32.87 33.01
CA VAL A 431 24.12 33.27 31.72
C VAL A 431 24.79 32.56 30.53
N LYS A 432 26.06 32.14 30.69
CA LYS A 432 26.93 31.66 29.59
C LYS A 432 27.12 30.15 29.54
N VAL A 433 26.96 29.45 30.66
CA VAL A 433 27.00 27.98 30.72
C VAL A 433 25.60 27.43 30.43
N ASP A 434 25.49 26.44 29.54
CA ASP A 434 24.24 25.73 29.28
C ASP A 434 23.90 24.83 30.50
N HIS A 435 23.14 25.39 31.43
CA HIS A 435 22.67 24.72 32.66
C HIS A 435 21.13 24.78 32.70
N PRO A 436 20.42 23.86 33.39
CA PRO A 436 18.96 23.92 33.51
C PRO A 436 18.39 25.24 34.10
N PHE A 437 19.22 26.09 34.72
CA PHE A 437 18.82 27.41 35.21
C PHE A 437 18.89 28.51 34.13
N SER A 438 19.49 28.26 32.97
CA SER A 438 19.59 29.21 31.85
C SER A 438 18.20 29.66 31.36
N ALA A 439 17.17 28.84 31.58
CA ALA A 439 15.77 29.14 31.31
C ALA A 439 15.20 30.28 32.18
N LEU A 440 15.71 30.51 33.39
CA LEU A 440 15.28 31.61 34.27
C LEU A 440 15.70 33.00 33.73
N PHE A 441 16.72 33.02 32.87
CA PHE A 441 17.30 34.23 32.28
C PHE A 441 16.79 34.50 30.85
N GLN A 442 15.69 33.86 30.45
CA GLN A 442 14.96 34.07 29.20
C GLN A 442 13.51 34.49 29.50
N PRO A 443 12.89 35.37 28.68
CA PRO A 443 11.53 35.83 28.94
C PRO A 443 10.53 34.65 28.88
N PRO A 444 9.54 34.59 29.79
CA PRO A 444 8.56 33.52 29.79
C PRO A 444 7.72 33.58 28.51
N VAL A 445 7.62 32.45 27.83
CA VAL A 445 6.74 32.25 26.69
C VAL A 445 5.32 32.11 27.23
N PHE A 446 4.48 33.12 27.03
CA PHE A 446 3.06 33.02 27.37
C PHE A 446 2.35 32.16 26.33
N GLU A 447 2.10 30.90 26.68
CA GLU A 447 1.10 30.07 26.01
C GLU A 447 -0.29 30.36 26.61
N PRO A 448 -1.36 30.43 25.80
CA PRO A 448 -2.71 30.60 26.32
C PRO A 448 -3.18 29.32 27.05
N GLU A 449 -3.71 29.51 28.26
CA GLU A 449 -4.33 28.45 29.09
C GLU A 449 -5.44 27.71 28.32
N VAL A 450 -5.39 26.38 28.37
CA VAL A 450 -6.52 25.49 28.11
C VAL A 450 -6.69 24.61 29.33
N ASP A 451 -7.92 24.57 29.83
CA ASP A 451 -8.44 23.91 31.03
C ASP A 451 -7.91 22.48 31.29
N ASP A 452 -7.29 22.29 32.46
CA ASP A 452 -6.59 21.08 32.92
C ASP A 452 -7.56 20.14 33.68
N THR A 453 -8.54 19.57 32.98
CA THR A 453 -9.34 18.44 33.51
C THR A 453 -9.67 17.40 32.46
N ASP A 454 -8.65 16.71 31.92
CA ASP A 454 -8.79 15.30 31.50
C ASP A 454 -7.42 14.64 31.22
N TYR A 455 -6.88 13.94 32.22
CA TYR A 455 -5.68 13.12 32.07
C TYR A 455 -6.06 11.68 31.66
N SER A 456 -6.00 11.38 30.36
CA SER A 456 -5.50 10.08 29.86
C SER A 456 -5.19 10.13 28.35
N SER A 457 -3.93 10.29 27.98
CA SER A 457 -3.24 9.62 26.85
C SER A 457 -1.98 10.38 26.46
N ALA A 458 -0.85 9.67 26.49
CA ALA A 458 0.41 10.16 25.95
C ALA A 458 0.33 10.26 24.41
N THR A 459 0.86 11.37 23.87
CA THR A 459 1.32 11.50 22.47
C THR A 459 0.26 11.44 21.36
N ALA A 460 -0.44 12.54 21.07
CA ALA A 460 -1.25 12.65 19.85
C ALA A 460 -0.38 13.03 18.62
N SER A 461 0.48 12.12 18.16
CA SER A 461 0.98 12.13 16.79
C SER A 461 -0.20 11.87 15.85
N GLY A 462 -0.54 12.81 14.97
CA GLY A 462 -1.73 12.69 14.12
C GLY A 462 -1.64 11.48 13.18
N THR A 463 -2.74 10.73 13.05
CA THR A 463 -2.82 9.49 12.25
C THR A 463 -3.53 9.69 10.91
N LEU A 464 -3.58 10.93 10.42
CA LEU A 464 -4.37 11.33 9.26
C LEU A 464 -3.89 10.65 7.96
N LYS A 465 -4.80 9.99 7.24
CA LYS A 465 -4.52 9.23 6.01
C LYS A 465 -5.58 9.51 4.94
N LEU A 466 -5.18 9.49 3.67
CA LEU A 466 -6.09 9.47 2.52
C LEU A 466 -6.38 8.03 2.08
N ILE A 467 -7.58 7.79 1.59
CA ILE A 467 -8.00 6.50 1.02
C ILE A 467 -8.81 6.80 -0.22
N VAL A 468 -8.45 6.24 -1.38
CA VAL A 468 -9.38 6.23 -2.51
C VAL A 468 -10.39 5.11 -2.29
N ASN A 469 -11.64 5.49 -2.04
CA ASN A 469 -12.71 4.59 -1.64
C ASN A 469 -13.32 3.88 -2.86
N GLU A 470 -13.76 4.66 -3.84
CA GLU A 470 -14.48 4.14 -5.00
C GLU A 470 -14.25 4.98 -6.26
N TYR A 471 -14.58 4.36 -7.40
CA TYR A 471 -14.76 5.04 -8.68
C TYR A 471 -16.25 4.94 -9.01
N ARG A 472 -16.85 6.09 -9.33
CA ARG A 472 -18.25 6.19 -9.75
C ARG A 472 -18.30 6.58 -11.21
N PHE A 473 -18.84 5.69 -12.04
CA PHE A 473 -19.09 6.00 -13.44
C PHE A 473 -20.20 7.06 -13.53
N VAL A 474 -19.96 8.13 -14.28
CA VAL A 474 -20.95 9.15 -14.59
C VAL A 474 -20.94 9.33 -16.11
N PRO A 475 -22.06 9.01 -16.80
CA PRO A 475 -22.15 9.23 -18.23
C PRO A 475 -22.05 10.74 -18.54
N GLY A 476 -21.03 11.16 -19.31
CA GLY A 476 -21.01 12.46 -20.00
C GLY A 476 -20.54 13.70 -19.24
N ALA A 477 -19.25 13.80 -18.88
CA ALA A 477 -18.62 15.06 -18.48
C ALA A 477 -17.55 15.52 -19.50
N GLN A 478 -17.98 15.93 -20.70
CA GLN A 478 -17.18 16.83 -21.53
C GLN A 478 -17.80 18.22 -21.43
N ASN A 479 -17.23 19.07 -20.57
CA ASN A 479 -17.17 20.52 -20.80
C ASN A 479 -16.27 21.18 -19.75
N GLY A 480 -15.14 21.71 -20.23
CA GLY A 480 -14.22 22.54 -19.47
C GLY A 480 -13.35 23.36 -20.42
N SER A 481 -13.96 24.08 -21.36
CA SER A 481 -13.26 25.11 -22.15
C SER A 481 -13.48 26.50 -21.55
N ASN A 482 -12.34 27.20 -21.35
CA ASN A 482 -12.09 28.63 -21.06
C ASN A 482 -11.99 29.00 -19.56
N ALA A 483 -10.92 29.63 -19.05
CA ALA A 483 -9.91 30.46 -19.71
C ALA A 483 -8.53 30.50 -19.00
N ASN A 484 -7.49 30.56 -19.84
CA ASN A 484 -6.15 31.17 -19.71
C ASN A 484 -5.03 30.52 -18.87
N GLY A 485 -4.07 29.95 -19.62
CA GLY A 485 -2.69 29.74 -19.20
C GLY A 485 -1.92 28.76 -20.09
N SER A 486 -1.71 29.10 -21.37
CA SER A 486 -0.91 28.30 -22.31
C SER A 486 0.52 28.13 -21.83
N VAL A 487 1.01 26.89 -21.75
CA VAL A 487 2.45 26.59 -21.79
C VAL A 487 2.67 25.47 -22.80
N SER A 488 3.32 25.82 -23.90
CA SER A 488 3.70 24.96 -25.00
C SER A 488 4.76 23.94 -24.59
N ARG A 489 4.69 22.75 -25.20
CA ARG A 489 5.77 21.75 -25.25
C ARG A 489 7.09 22.36 -25.74
N PRO A 490 8.25 21.98 -25.19
CA PRO A 490 9.50 22.01 -25.94
C PRO A 490 9.55 20.77 -26.85
N GLY A 491 9.71 21.00 -28.15
CA GLY A 491 9.82 19.96 -29.16
C GLY A 491 11.18 19.26 -29.14
N LEU A 492 11.15 17.98 -29.52
CA LEU A 492 12.32 17.25 -30.02
C LEU A 492 12.74 17.87 -31.36
N ALA A 493 13.94 18.44 -31.41
CA ALA A 493 14.66 18.66 -32.64
C ALA A 493 15.70 17.54 -32.79
N GLN A 494 15.56 16.78 -33.87
CA GLN A 494 16.61 15.91 -34.38
C GLN A 494 17.77 16.78 -34.91
N GLU A 495 18.98 16.57 -34.43
CA GLU A 495 20.18 16.84 -35.22
C GLU A 495 21.15 15.65 -35.11
N SER A 496 21.39 15.06 -36.28
CA SER A 496 22.48 14.13 -36.55
C SER A 496 23.80 14.89 -36.71
N LYS A 497 24.86 14.50 -36.02
CA LYS A 497 26.22 14.35 -36.57
C LYS A 497 27.21 13.74 -35.57
N SER A 498 28.17 13.06 -36.16
CA SER A 498 29.14 12.11 -35.65
C SER A 498 30.32 12.67 -34.84
N ALA A 499 30.88 11.76 -34.03
CA ALA A 499 32.31 11.50 -33.76
C ALA A 499 32.88 11.89 -32.38
N GLY A 500 33.26 10.84 -31.63
CA GLY A 500 34.54 10.76 -30.91
C GLY A 500 34.56 11.17 -29.44
N GLY A 501 34.69 10.19 -28.54
CA GLY A 501 35.18 10.43 -27.17
C GLY A 501 34.62 9.50 -26.09
N SER A 502 35.29 8.36 -25.91
CA SER A 502 35.35 7.48 -24.72
C SER A 502 34.32 7.65 -23.58
N THR A 503 33.41 6.66 -23.47
CA THR A 503 32.56 6.35 -22.32
C THR A 503 33.29 5.44 -21.31
N PRO A 504 33.12 5.60 -19.98
CA PRO A 504 33.30 4.50 -19.05
C PRO A 504 32.08 3.56 -19.12
N ALA A 505 32.31 2.26 -18.93
CA ALA A 505 31.36 1.19 -19.18
C ALA A 505 30.15 1.23 -18.24
N HIS A 506 28.95 1.30 -18.80
CA HIS A 506 27.69 1.02 -18.10
C HIS A 506 27.45 -0.49 -18.05
N SER A 507 27.00 -0.99 -16.90
CA SER A 507 26.55 -2.36 -16.68
C SER A 507 25.36 -2.68 -17.58
N VAL A 508 25.42 -3.84 -18.24
CA VAL A 508 24.41 -4.35 -19.19
C VAL A 508 23.39 -5.17 -18.40
N THR A 509 22.10 -5.01 -18.72
CA THR A 509 20.96 -5.70 -18.05
C THR A 509 20.55 -7.00 -18.79
N ALA A 510 19.87 -7.97 -18.16
CA ALA A 510 19.74 -9.35 -18.74
C ALA A 510 18.75 -9.36 -19.87
N LEU A 511 17.91 -8.33 -19.95
CA LEU A 511 17.09 -8.12 -21.12
C LEU A 511 17.97 -7.79 -22.34
N GLU A 512 19.06 -7.04 -22.15
CA GLU A 512 20.05 -6.75 -23.20
C GLU A 512 20.98 -7.95 -23.47
N ALA A 513 21.20 -8.82 -22.47
CA ALA A 513 22.10 -9.97 -22.61
C ALA A 513 21.44 -11.26 -23.12
N THR A 514 20.14 -11.48 -22.86
CA THR A 514 19.41 -12.73 -23.15
C THR A 514 18.14 -12.55 -24.00
N GLY A 515 17.61 -11.33 -24.09
CA GLY A 515 16.36 -11.05 -24.81
C GLY A 515 15.09 -11.62 -24.15
N SER A 516 15.15 -12.13 -22.91
CA SER A 516 14.00 -12.73 -22.22
C SER A 516 14.02 -12.48 -20.71
N VAL A 517 12.83 -12.42 -20.09
CA VAL A 517 12.69 -12.26 -18.63
C VAL A 517 13.23 -13.50 -17.91
N PRO A 518 14.03 -13.37 -16.83
CA PRO A 518 14.53 -14.53 -16.12
C PRO A 518 13.41 -15.40 -15.54
N MET A 519 13.57 -16.72 -15.64
CA MET A 519 12.52 -17.70 -15.29
C MET A 519 12.02 -17.57 -13.85
N ARG A 520 12.89 -17.17 -12.92
CA ARG A 520 12.51 -16.93 -11.51
C ARG A 520 11.43 -15.86 -11.35
N PHE A 521 11.43 -14.83 -12.20
CA PHE A 521 10.39 -13.79 -12.21
C PHE A 521 9.10 -14.32 -12.82
N ILE A 522 9.20 -15.10 -13.91
CA ILE A 522 8.04 -15.74 -14.55
C ILE A 522 7.33 -16.67 -13.56
N LEU A 523 8.09 -17.49 -12.84
CA LEU A 523 7.55 -18.40 -11.82
C LEU A 523 6.90 -17.65 -10.65
N ALA A 524 7.52 -16.57 -10.17
CA ALA A 524 6.96 -15.76 -9.10
C ALA A 524 5.62 -15.13 -9.47
N GLU A 525 5.44 -14.76 -10.74
CA GLU A 525 4.18 -14.24 -11.29
C GLU A 525 3.29 -15.34 -11.89
N LYS A 526 3.52 -16.61 -11.51
CA LYS A 526 2.69 -17.78 -11.86
C LYS A 526 2.53 -17.99 -13.38
N GLY A 527 3.56 -17.67 -14.16
CA GLY A 527 3.58 -17.78 -15.62
C GLY A 527 3.11 -16.52 -16.35
N ASP A 528 2.78 -15.43 -15.65
CA ASP A 528 2.41 -14.16 -16.25
C ASP A 528 3.68 -13.39 -16.68
N GLU A 529 4.11 -13.60 -17.92
CA GLU A 529 5.34 -12.98 -18.47
C GLU A 529 5.31 -11.45 -18.45
N THR A 530 4.12 -10.82 -18.55
CA THR A 530 4.02 -9.36 -18.57
C THR A 530 4.32 -8.78 -17.19
N LYS A 531 3.73 -9.35 -16.14
CA LYS A 531 4.04 -8.96 -14.76
C LYS A 531 5.46 -9.34 -14.37
N ALA A 532 5.96 -10.46 -14.87
CA ALA A 532 7.32 -10.88 -14.64
C ALA A 532 8.31 -9.86 -15.23
N LEU A 533 8.04 -9.35 -16.44
CA LEU A 533 8.81 -8.28 -17.06
C LEU A 533 8.74 -6.98 -16.25
N GLU A 534 7.54 -6.57 -15.82
CA GLU A 534 7.34 -5.37 -14.99
C GLU A 534 8.17 -5.45 -13.70
N ARG A 535 8.04 -6.56 -12.96
CA ARG A 535 8.78 -6.79 -11.73
C ARG A 535 10.29 -6.90 -11.94
N TYR A 536 10.71 -7.47 -13.07
CA TYR A 536 12.12 -7.54 -13.44
C TYR A 536 12.69 -6.15 -13.75
N ASN A 537 11.94 -5.31 -14.47
CA ASN A 537 12.31 -3.92 -14.74
C ASN A 537 12.40 -3.11 -13.45
N GLU A 538 11.41 -3.22 -12.55
CA GLU A 538 11.45 -2.57 -11.22
C GLU A 538 12.67 -3.02 -10.41
N THR A 539 13.07 -4.29 -10.52
CA THR A 539 14.24 -4.80 -9.83
C THR A 539 15.53 -4.26 -10.44
N THR A 540 15.59 -4.12 -11.76
CA THR A 540 16.76 -3.59 -12.47
C THR A 540 16.95 -2.10 -12.16
N GLU A 541 15.87 -1.32 -12.16
CA GLU A 541 15.88 0.09 -11.76
C GLU A 541 16.33 0.24 -10.32
N TRP A 542 15.76 -0.53 -9.39
CA TRP A 542 16.16 -0.54 -7.99
C TRP A 542 17.65 -0.90 -7.80
N ARG A 543 18.16 -1.90 -8.54
CA ARG A 543 19.58 -2.26 -8.50
C ARG A 543 20.47 -1.08 -8.92
N SER A 544 20.07 -0.35 -9.95
CA SER A 544 20.77 0.85 -10.41
C SER A 544 20.70 1.99 -9.40
N GLU A 545 19.55 2.22 -8.77
CA GLU A 545 19.35 3.31 -7.79
C GLU A 545 20.14 3.09 -6.50
N GLU A 546 20.15 1.85 -6.00
CA GLU A 546 20.83 1.49 -4.74
C GLU A 546 22.28 1.02 -4.95
N GLY A 547 22.79 1.02 -6.19
CA GLY A 547 24.17 0.61 -6.49
C GLY A 547 24.47 -0.86 -6.21
N VAL A 548 23.46 -1.74 -6.31
CA VAL A 548 23.53 -3.14 -5.85
C VAL A 548 24.63 -3.94 -6.56
N ASP A 549 24.85 -3.66 -7.85
CA ASP A 549 25.84 -4.38 -8.67
C ASP A 549 27.29 -4.16 -8.19
N HIS A 550 27.55 -3.07 -7.45
CA HIS A 550 28.89 -2.69 -6.99
C HIS A 550 29.14 -3.05 -5.52
N LEU A 551 28.17 -3.64 -4.81
CA LEU A 551 28.28 -3.91 -3.36
C LEU A 551 29.45 -4.82 -2.97
N LEU A 552 29.91 -5.69 -3.88
CA LEU A 552 31.05 -6.59 -3.64
C LEU A 552 32.41 -5.95 -3.98
N GLU A 553 32.39 -4.79 -4.64
CA GLU A 553 33.58 -4.03 -5.04
C GLU A 553 33.85 -2.88 -4.06
N GLU A 554 32.81 -2.37 -3.40
CA GLU A 554 32.88 -1.26 -2.47
C GLU A 554 33.34 -1.70 -1.06
N PRO A 555 34.08 -0.83 -0.33
CA PRO A 555 34.44 -1.10 1.05
C PRO A 555 33.20 -1.24 1.97
N SER A 556 33.19 -2.27 2.79
CA SER A 556 32.23 -2.47 3.88
C SER A 556 32.94 -2.39 5.25
N PRO A 557 33.29 -1.19 5.74
CA PRO A 557 34.10 -1.01 6.95
C PRO A 557 33.41 -1.53 8.22
N HIS A 558 32.09 -1.70 8.18
CA HIS A 558 31.29 -2.18 9.30
C HIS A 558 31.14 -3.71 9.34
N PHE A 559 31.63 -4.44 8.33
CA PHE A 559 31.46 -5.89 8.23
C PHE A 559 31.91 -6.62 9.50
N LYS A 560 33.15 -6.41 9.96
CA LYS A 560 33.71 -7.14 11.10
C LYS A 560 32.93 -6.92 12.39
N ILE A 561 32.61 -5.65 12.70
CA ILE A 561 31.85 -5.33 13.92
C ILE A 561 30.42 -5.87 13.85
N ILE A 562 29.80 -5.91 12.67
CA ILE A 562 28.49 -6.54 12.47
C ILE A 562 28.60 -8.05 12.71
N LYS A 563 29.60 -8.74 12.14
CA LYS A 563 29.79 -10.20 12.34
C LYS A 563 30.06 -10.57 13.80
N GLU A 564 30.79 -9.73 14.53
CA GLU A 564 31.07 -9.92 15.96
C GLU A 564 29.83 -9.75 16.85
N ASN A 565 28.89 -8.88 16.45
CA ASN A 565 27.73 -8.50 17.26
C ASN A 565 26.39 -9.04 16.74
N TYR A 566 26.36 -9.62 15.55
CA TYR A 566 25.19 -10.22 14.95
C TYR A 566 25.57 -11.55 14.28
N PRO A 567 25.41 -12.70 14.96
CA PRO A 567 25.84 -13.98 14.43
C PRO A 567 24.99 -14.42 13.23
N HIS A 568 25.62 -14.44 12.06
CA HIS A 568 25.06 -14.98 10.82
C HIS A 568 26.19 -15.47 9.93
N TYR A 569 25.99 -16.54 9.15
CA TYR A 569 27.05 -17.15 8.34
C TYR A 569 26.49 -18.12 7.28
N TYR A 570 27.23 -18.31 6.18
CA TYR A 570 26.99 -19.39 5.23
C TYR A 570 27.68 -20.67 5.70
N HIS A 571 27.02 -21.82 5.54
CA HIS A 571 27.59 -23.07 5.99
C HIS A 571 27.18 -24.25 5.12
N LYS A 572 28.07 -24.63 4.20
CA LYS A 572 27.94 -25.83 3.37
C LYS A 572 26.59 -25.87 2.63
N ARG A 573 26.11 -27.07 2.30
CA ARG A 573 24.98 -27.28 1.38
C ARG A 573 23.93 -28.27 1.88
N GLY A 574 22.71 -28.07 1.43
CA GLY A 574 21.59 -29.00 1.55
C GLY A 574 21.74 -30.22 0.64
N LYS A 575 20.82 -31.18 0.77
CA LYS A 575 20.85 -32.46 0.06
C LYS A 575 20.69 -32.32 -1.46
N ASN A 576 20.08 -31.25 -1.95
CA ASN A 576 20.00 -30.96 -3.39
C ASN A 576 21.02 -29.88 -3.81
N GLY A 577 22.02 -29.63 -2.96
CA GLY A 577 23.10 -28.67 -3.20
C GLY A 577 22.73 -27.22 -2.91
N GLU A 578 21.60 -26.96 -2.25
CA GLU A 578 21.19 -25.61 -1.86
C GLU A 578 22.21 -25.00 -0.89
N PRO A 579 22.68 -23.76 -1.08
CA PRO A 579 23.49 -23.10 -0.05
C PRO A 579 22.66 -22.93 1.24
N VAL A 580 23.28 -23.16 2.40
CA VAL A 580 22.63 -23.00 3.70
C VAL A 580 23.15 -21.76 4.41
N TYR A 581 22.23 -20.91 4.85
CA TYR A 581 22.49 -19.71 5.61
C TYR A 581 21.93 -19.83 7.03
N TYR A 582 22.74 -19.52 8.04
CA TYR A 582 22.37 -19.52 9.44
C TYR A 582 22.35 -18.10 9.98
N GLU A 583 21.33 -17.75 10.76
CA GLU A 583 21.19 -16.42 11.36
C GLU A 583 20.60 -16.54 12.77
N LYS A 584 21.15 -15.78 13.73
CA LYS A 584 20.74 -15.82 15.14
C LYS A 584 20.23 -14.46 15.60
N PRO A 585 19.03 -14.03 15.16
CA PRO A 585 18.46 -12.73 15.54
C PRO A 585 18.35 -12.50 17.04
N GLY A 586 18.11 -13.54 17.85
CA GLY A 586 18.02 -13.41 19.31
C GLY A 586 19.36 -13.15 20.02
N LYS A 587 20.48 -13.19 19.29
CA LYS A 587 21.83 -12.95 19.82
C LYS A 587 22.43 -11.62 19.34
N ILE A 588 21.64 -10.78 18.65
CA ILE A 588 22.11 -9.48 18.19
C ILE A 588 22.40 -8.54 19.37
N ASN A 589 23.59 -7.92 19.36
CA ASN A 589 23.97 -6.91 20.34
C ASN A 589 23.74 -5.50 19.77
N LEU A 590 22.46 -5.10 19.68
CA LEU A 590 22.07 -3.78 19.16
C LEU A 590 22.72 -2.63 19.93
N LYS A 591 23.00 -2.81 21.22
CA LYS A 591 23.65 -1.79 22.03
C LYS A 591 25.08 -1.54 21.57
N ALA A 592 25.86 -2.59 21.34
CA ALA A 592 27.23 -2.46 20.85
C ALA A 592 27.29 -1.86 19.45
N LEU A 593 26.40 -2.31 18.55
CA LEU A 593 26.29 -1.75 17.20
C LEU A 593 26.00 -0.24 17.23
N LYS A 594 25.02 0.19 18.03
CA LYS A 594 24.70 1.61 18.22
C LYS A 594 25.82 2.40 18.87
N SER A 595 26.49 1.84 19.87
CA SER A 595 27.65 2.49 20.52
C SER A 595 28.82 2.67 19.56
N ALA A 596 28.93 1.84 18.52
CA ALA A 596 29.88 2.01 17.44
C ALA A 596 29.38 2.93 16.30
N GLY A 597 28.21 3.55 16.47
CA GLY A 597 27.65 4.49 15.50
C GLY A 597 26.87 3.86 14.35
N LEU A 598 26.65 2.54 14.37
CA LEU A 598 25.93 1.85 13.30
C LEU A 598 24.42 2.10 13.42
N THR A 599 23.82 2.29 12.25
CA THR A 599 22.41 2.50 12.03
C THR A 599 21.75 1.23 11.49
N LEU A 600 20.42 1.27 11.36
CA LEU A 600 19.67 0.21 10.70
C LEU A 600 20.03 0.09 9.21
N ASP A 601 20.39 1.20 8.56
CA ASP A 601 20.76 1.18 7.14
C ASP A 601 22.11 0.50 6.92
N ASP A 602 23.05 0.59 7.87
CA ASP A 602 24.32 -0.17 7.83
C ASP A 602 24.08 -1.68 7.91
N LEU A 603 23.12 -2.12 8.72
CA LEU A 603 22.71 -3.52 8.79
C LEU A 603 22.05 -3.98 7.48
N MET A 604 21.25 -3.11 6.86
CA MET A 604 20.63 -3.41 5.57
C MET A 604 21.63 -3.48 4.43
N HIS A 605 22.65 -2.60 4.43
CA HIS A 605 23.74 -2.66 3.48
C HIS A 605 24.51 -3.99 3.62
N ASN A 606 24.84 -4.40 4.85
CA ASN A 606 25.47 -5.71 5.09
C ASN A 606 24.58 -6.86 4.60
N TYR A 607 23.26 -6.81 4.84
CA TYR A 607 22.31 -7.81 4.35
C TYR A 607 22.31 -7.92 2.82
N LEU A 608 22.32 -6.79 2.10
CA LEU A 608 22.38 -6.78 0.65
C LEU A 608 23.72 -7.32 0.15
N MET A 609 24.84 -6.90 0.75
CA MET A 609 26.18 -7.36 0.39
C MET A 609 26.30 -8.88 0.53
N ILE A 610 25.89 -9.47 1.65
CA ILE A 610 25.96 -10.94 1.82
C ILE A 610 25.00 -11.67 0.86
N THR A 611 23.85 -11.06 0.54
CA THR A 611 22.88 -11.62 -0.41
C THR A 611 23.46 -11.63 -1.83
N GLU A 612 24.12 -10.56 -2.24
CA GLU A 612 24.82 -10.50 -3.53
C GLU A 612 26.01 -11.46 -3.55
N PHE A 613 26.77 -11.58 -2.46
CA PHE A 613 27.84 -12.58 -2.36
C PHE A 613 27.31 -14.00 -2.57
N LEU A 614 26.14 -14.35 -2.01
CA LEU A 614 25.50 -15.62 -2.25
C LEU A 614 25.21 -15.85 -3.74
N TRP A 615 24.55 -14.91 -4.40
CA TRP A 615 24.05 -15.12 -5.77
C TRP A 615 25.09 -14.84 -6.86
N GLN A 616 26.13 -14.07 -6.57
CA GLN A 616 27.21 -13.78 -7.52
C GLN A 616 28.41 -14.72 -7.36
N VAL A 617 28.64 -15.26 -6.15
CA VAL A 617 29.85 -16.04 -5.83
C VAL A 617 29.53 -17.48 -5.47
N ILE A 618 28.67 -17.71 -4.46
CA ILE A 618 28.40 -19.07 -3.95
C ILE A 618 27.51 -19.87 -4.93
N GLU A 619 26.50 -19.23 -5.50
CA GLU A 619 25.47 -19.85 -6.32
C GLU A 619 25.06 -18.96 -7.49
N GLN A 620 25.81 -19.08 -8.58
CA GLN A 620 25.66 -18.27 -9.81
C GLN A 620 24.53 -18.74 -10.72
N ASP A 621 23.96 -19.93 -10.50
CA ASP A 621 22.81 -20.36 -11.29
C ASP A 621 21.54 -19.67 -10.77
N ASP A 622 20.89 -18.97 -11.69
CA ASP A 622 19.78 -18.09 -11.41
C ASP A 622 18.50 -18.81 -10.94
N ASN A 623 18.40 -20.11 -11.22
CA ASN A 623 17.24 -20.93 -10.86
C ASN A 623 17.43 -21.70 -9.55
N ARG A 624 18.59 -21.54 -8.90
CA ARG A 624 18.91 -22.22 -7.65
C ARG A 624 18.31 -21.48 -6.46
N LYS A 625 18.07 -22.25 -5.41
CA LYS A 625 17.37 -21.83 -4.19
C LYS A 625 18.24 -22.10 -2.96
N GLY A 626 18.11 -21.25 -1.95
CA GLY A 626 18.81 -21.38 -0.67
C GLY A 626 17.94 -21.90 0.46
N ILE A 627 18.58 -22.43 1.51
CA ILE A 627 17.95 -22.80 2.78
C ILE A 627 18.37 -21.78 3.85
N SER A 628 17.40 -21.20 4.54
CA SER A 628 17.66 -20.32 5.69
C SER A 628 17.32 -21.02 7.00
N VAL A 629 18.21 -20.94 7.98
CA VAL A 629 18.00 -21.46 9.34
C VAL A 629 18.08 -20.28 10.32
N LEU A 630 16.91 -19.89 10.82
CA LEU A 630 16.71 -18.78 11.74
C LEU A 630 16.60 -19.32 13.18
N ASP A 631 17.64 -19.09 13.97
CA ASP A 631 17.66 -19.41 15.39
C ASP A 631 17.13 -18.24 16.22
N VAL A 632 15.90 -18.37 16.71
CA VAL A 632 15.24 -17.32 17.47
C VAL A 632 15.45 -17.45 18.99
N ASP A 633 16.38 -18.31 19.42
CA ASP A 633 16.75 -18.37 20.84
C ASP A 633 17.29 -17.01 21.33
N GLY A 634 16.71 -16.51 22.41
CA GLY A 634 17.05 -15.21 22.99
C GLY A 634 16.17 -14.05 22.51
N ILE A 635 15.27 -14.24 21.54
CA ILE A 635 14.27 -13.20 21.22
C ILE A 635 13.23 -13.14 22.35
N GLY A 636 12.99 -11.95 22.90
CA GLY A 636 11.91 -11.63 23.83
C GLY A 636 10.66 -11.07 23.14
N ILE A 637 9.53 -11.05 23.85
CA ILE A 637 8.26 -10.49 23.33
C ILE A 637 8.39 -8.98 23.05
N SER A 638 9.16 -8.25 23.87
CA SER A 638 9.41 -6.80 23.70
C SER A 638 10.21 -6.47 22.45
N ASP A 639 11.07 -7.39 21.99
CA ASP A 639 11.87 -7.21 20.79
C ASP A 639 11.00 -7.23 19.52
N PHE A 640 9.77 -7.75 19.63
CA PHE A 640 8.78 -7.81 18.55
C PHE A 640 8.00 -6.51 18.29
N ALA A 641 8.38 -5.40 18.92
CA ALA A 641 7.77 -4.08 18.73
C ALA A 641 8.76 -2.95 18.36
N GLY A 642 10.04 -3.29 18.13
CA GLY A 642 11.12 -2.32 17.93
C GLY A 642 11.88 -2.45 16.61
N GLU A 643 13.07 -1.86 16.57
CA GLU A 643 13.94 -1.76 15.38
C GLU A 643 14.33 -3.13 14.78
N ALA A 644 14.42 -4.19 15.58
CA ALA A 644 14.70 -5.54 15.08
C ALA A 644 13.57 -6.07 14.17
N VAL A 645 12.30 -5.78 14.48
CA VAL A 645 11.17 -6.12 13.61
C VAL A 645 11.14 -5.25 12.37
N GLU A 646 11.55 -3.99 12.49
CA GLU A 646 11.68 -3.10 11.34
C GLU A 646 12.75 -3.60 10.36
N TYR A 647 13.91 -4.00 10.86
CA TYR A 647 14.97 -4.66 10.09
C TYR A 647 14.44 -5.89 9.34
N VAL A 648 13.85 -6.85 10.07
CA VAL A 648 13.32 -8.09 9.47
C VAL A 648 12.24 -7.78 8.43
N ARG A 649 11.38 -6.77 8.66
CA ARG A 649 10.37 -6.35 7.69
C ARG A 649 11.00 -5.75 6.44
N LYS A 650 12.03 -4.91 6.58
CA LYS A 650 12.74 -4.28 5.46
C LYS A 650 13.47 -5.35 4.63
N ALA A 651 14.20 -6.26 5.28
CA ALA A 651 14.87 -7.39 4.64
C ALA A 651 13.88 -8.32 3.92
N ALA A 652 12.77 -8.72 4.56
CA ALA A 652 11.74 -9.54 3.94
C ALA A 652 11.07 -8.86 2.75
N SER A 653 10.84 -7.54 2.82
CA SER A 653 10.28 -6.77 1.71
C SER A 653 11.24 -6.72 0.52
N VAL A 654 12.52 -6.47 0.75
CA VAL A 654 13.55 -6.44 -0.29
C VAL A 654 13.69 -7.82 -0.92
N SER A 655 13.84 -8.87 -0.11
CA SER A 655 13.93 -10.26 -0.58
C SER A 655 12.71 -10.65 -1.41
N GLY A 656 11.52 -10.40 -0.85
CA GLY A 656 10.25 -10.78 -1.44
C GLY A 656 9.92 -10.00 -2.72
N LYS A 657 10.49 -8.81 -2.93
CA LYS A 657 10.30 -8.02 -4.15
C LYS A 657 11.37 -8.33 -5.20
N HIS A 658 12.65 -8.27 -4.82
CA HIS A 658 13.79 -8.24 -5.75
C HIS A 658 14.52 -9.58 -5.92
N TYR A 659 14.29 -10.55 -5.04
CA TYR A 659 14.89 -11.89 -5.12
C TYR A 659 13.83 -12.99 -5.20
N PRO A 660 12.89 -12.92 -6.17
CA PRO A 660 11.82 -13.92 -6.30
C PRO A 660 12.36 -15.33 -6.49
N GLU A 661 11.61 -16.31 -5.99
CA GLU A 661 11.86 -17.75 -6.19
C GLU A 661 13.25 -18.24 -5.74
N ARG A 662 13.98 -17.48 -4.93
CA ARG A 662 15.30 -17.86 -4.37
C ARG A 662 15.23 -18.68 -3.08
N CYS A 663 14.07 -18.84 -2.47
CA CYS A 663 13.88 -19.56 -1.21
C CYS A 663 13.41 -21.01 -1.45
N ALA A 664 14.14 -21.99 -0.90
CA ALA A 664 13.73 -23.39 -0.82
C ALA A 664 12.96 -23.68 0.46
N TYR A 665 13.59 -23.40 1.62
CA TYR A 665 13.03 -23.64 2.96
C TYR A 665 13.53 -22.58 3.95
N ILE A 666 12.67 -22.22 4.91
CA ILE A 666 13.03 -21.38 6.05
C ILE A 666 12.74 -22.17 7.33
N PHE A 667 13.78 -22.60 8.03
CA PHE A 667 13.64 -23.25 9.33
C PHE A 667 13.70 -22.19 10.42
N VAL A 668 12.62 -22.04 11.19
CA VAL A 668 12.60 -21.19 12.40
C VAL A 668 12.70 -22.11 13.61
N ILE A 669 13.86 -22.10 14.27
CA ILE A 669 14.22 -23.08 15.30
C ILE A 669 14.40 -22.42 16.66
N ASN A 670 14.39 -23.24 17.72
CA ASN A 670 14.40 -22.79 19.11
C ASN A 670 13.25 -21.82 19.46
N VAL A 671 12.09 -21.97 18.81
CA VAL A 671 10.98 -21.06 19.04
C VAL A 671 10.45 -21.12 20.48
N PRO A 672 10.23 -19.96 21.14
CA PRO A 672 9.58 -19.91 22.44
C PRO A 672 8.10 -20.31 22.33
N SER A 673 7.48 -20.70 23.45
CA SER A 673 6.08 -21.16 23.47
C SER A 673 5.08 -20.12 22.94
N TRP A 674 5.39 -18.83 23.08
CA TRP A 674 4.57 -17.72 22.61
C TRP A 674 4.75 -17.39 21.13
N PHE A 675 5.77 -17.92 20.44
CA PHE A 675 6.11 -17.55 19.06
C PHE A 675 4.97 -17.80 18.08
N SER A 676 4.16 -18.84 18.32
CA SER A 676 2.98 -19.15 17.50
C SER A 676 1.95 -18.01 17.48
N MET A 677 1.85 -17.23 18.57
CA MET A 677 0.97 -16.06 18.63
C MET A 677 1.45 -14.97 17.66
N ILE A 678 2.76 -14.69 17.65
CA ILE A 678 3.36 -13.68 16.78
C ILE A 678 3.33 -14.13 15.34
N TRP A 679 3.67 -15.39 15.05
CA TRP A 679 3.56 -15.95 13.71
C TRP A 679 2.15 -15.79 13.14
N ASN A 680 1.11 -15.99 13.96
CA ASN A 680 -0.27 -15.77 13.53
C ASN A 680 -0.60 -14.31 13.17
N THR A 681 0.11 -13.34 13.74
CA THR A 681 0.00 -11.91 13.41
C THR A 681 0.79 -11.55 12.15
N VAL A 682 2.01 -12.07 11.99
CA VAL A 682 2.91 -11.69 10.88
C VAL A 682 2.74 -12.52 9.61
N LYS A 683 2.19 -13.74 9.68
CA LYS A 683 2.01 -14.63 8.51
C LYS A 683 1.13 -14.07 7.41
N GLY A 684 0.28 -13.07 7.72
CA GLY A 684 -0.54 -12.36 6.73
C GLY A 684 0.25 -11.31 5.93
N MET A 685 1.49 -11.02 6.35
CA MET A 685 2.42 -10.10 5.68
C MET A 685 3.47 -10.84 4.83
N VAL A 686 3.54 -12.17 4.95
CA VAL A 686 4.42 -13.05 4.16
C VAL A 686 3.60 -13.61 3.02
N ASP A 687 4.15 -13.61 1.81
CA ASP A 687 3.46 -14.18 0.64
C ASP A 687 3.17 -15.67 0.85
N ASP A 688 2.12 -16.18 0.20
CA ASP A 688 1.63 -17.54 0.41
C ASP A 688 2.68 -18.61 0.08
N VAL A 689 3.54 -18.36 -0.92
CA VAL A 689 4.58 -19.30 -1.38
C VAL A 689 5.69 -19.40 -0.33
N THR A 690 6.12 -18.28 0.23
CA THR A 690 7.11 -18.27 1.32
C THR A 690 6.51 -18.87 2.59
N ARG A 691 5.23 -18.61 2.91
CA ARG A 691 4.57 -19.18 4.08
C ARG A 691 4.55 -20.71 4.08
N GLU A 692 4.34 -21.34 2.92
CA GLU A 692 4.35 -22.80 2.76
C GLU A 692 5.76 -23.41 2.95
N LYS A 693 6.81 -22.63 2.77
CA LYS A 693 8.22 -23.05 2.92
C LYS A 693 8.77 -22.86 4.34
N VAL A 694 8.02 -22.22 5.23
CA VAL A 694 8.43 -21.94 6.61
C VAL A 694 8.13 -23.14 7.51
N ILE A 695 9.16 -23.68 8.15
CA ILE A 695 9.10 -24.82 9.06
C ILE A 695 9.47 -24.33 10.47
N ILE A 696 8.48 -24.33 11.37
CA ILE A 696 8.65 -23.86 12.75
C ILE A 696 8.91 -25.05 13.66
N VAL A 697 10.06 -25.09 14.33
CA VAL A 697 10.50 -26.24 15.11
C VAL A 697 10.89 -25.85 16.53
N ARG A 698 10.39 -26.62 17.50
CA ARG A 698 10.70 -26.46 18.91
C ARG A 698 11.30 -27.75 19.49
N GLY A 699 12.42 -27.61 20.21
CA GLY A 699 13.10 -28.67 20.92
C GLY A 699 14.22 -29.33 20.12
N LYS A 700 15.38 -29.52 20.76
CA LYS A 700 16.65 -29.93 20.12
C LYS A 700 16.54 -31.17 19.23
N LYS A 701 15.88 -32.24 19.70
CA LYS A 701 15.70 -33.47 18.92
C LYS A 701 14.93 -33.23 17.63
N LYS A 702 13.82 -32.50 17.71
CA LYS A 702 12.97 -32.17 16.54
C LYS A 702 13.69 -31.23 15.56
N ILE A 703 14.50 -30.32 16.07
CA ILE A 703 15.32 -29.42 15.25
C ILE A 703 16.28 -30.24 14.39
N PHE A 704 17.03 -31.15 15.00
CA PHE A 704 17.93 -32.03 14.26
C PHE A 704 17.17 -32.89 13.23
N GLU A 705 16.05 -33.51 13.62
CA GLU A 705 15.22 -34.30 12.72
C GLU A 705 14.77 -33.48 11.49
N ALA A 706 14.19 -32.30 11.71
CA ALA A 706 13.69 -31.44 10.64
C ALA A 706 14.81 -30.93 9.71
N LEU A 707 15.94 -30.47 10.27
CA LEU A 707 17.08 -30.05 9.47
C LEU A 707 17.66 -31.23 8.66
N SER A 708 17.79 -32.40 9.29
CA SER A 708 18.34 -33.61 8.67
C SER A 708 17.49 -34.16 7.53
N GLU A 709 16.22 -33.75 7.42
CA GLU A 709 15.42 -34.10 6.24
C GLU A 709 15.96 -33.44 4.97
N ARG A 710 16.52 -32.22 5.07
CA ARG A 710 16.92 -31.39 3.92
C ARG A 710 18.42 -31.09 3.86
N ILE A 711 19.15 -31.21 4.97
CA ILE A 711 20.58 -30.95 5.07
C ILE A 711 21.29 -32.25 5.52
N PRO A 712 22.40 -32.68 4.89
CA PRO A 712 23.18 -33.81 5.38
C PRO A 712 23.67 -33.58 6.82
N ALA A 713 23.69 -34.61 7.66
CA ALA A 713 24.04 -34.47 9.08
C ALA A 713 25.48 -33.96 9.29
N GLU A 714 26.40 -34.33 8.40
CA GLU A 714 27.77 -33.86 8.29
C GLU A 714 27.91 -32.37 7.90
N ASN A 715 26.84 -31.78 7.38
CA ASN A 715 26.76 -30.37 7.04
C ASN A 715 26.02 -29.55 8.10
N ILE A 716 25.31 -30.18 9.04
CA ILE A 716 24.62 -29.48 10.13
C ILE A 716 25.62 -29.19 11.25
N PRO A 717 25.69 -27.95 11.79
CA PRO A 717 26.50 -27.64 12.96
C PRO A 717 26.16 -28.49 14.19
N VAL A 718 27.18 -28.83 14.99
CA VAL A 718 27.03 -29.61 16.24
C VAL A 718 26.01 -29.02 17.21
N GLU A 719 25.87 -27.70 17.25
CA GLU A 719 24.88 -27.01 18.09
C GLU A 719 23.41 -27.35 17.75
N TYR A 720 23.16 -27.79 16.51
CA TYR A 720 21.85 -28.23 16.02
C TYR A 720 21.74 -29.76 15.90
N GLY A 721 22.69 -30.50 16.49
CA GLY A 721 22.69 -31.95 16.57
C GLY A 721 23.43 -32.67 15.42
N GLY A 722 24.04 -31.91 14.50
CA GLY A 722 24.83 -32.48 13.40
C GLY A 722 26.27 -32.81 13.78
N LEU A 723 27.11 -33.00 12.75
CA LEU A 723 28.52 -33.39 12.90
C LEU A 723 29.52 -32.33 12.41
N SER A 724 29.04 -31.19 11.91
CA SER A 724 29.92 -30.13 11.41
C SER A 724 30.40 -29.21 12.54
N ASP A 725 31.64 -28.74 12.41
CA ASP A 725 32.29 -27.77 13.30
C ASP A 725 31.80 -26.31 13.16
N GLY A 726 30.88 -26.04 12.22
CA GLY A 726 30.34 -24.70 11.96
C GLY A 726 31.25 -23.79 11.13
N LYS A 727 32.30 -24.32 10.49
CA LYS A 727 33.16 -23.58 9.57
C LYS A 727 32.92 -23.98 8.12
N SER A 728 33.02 -23.03 7.20
CA SER A 728 32.81 -23.27 5.78
C SER A 728 33.79 -22.47 4.90
N PRO A 729 34.26 -23.05 3.78
CA PRO A 729 35.05 -22.32 2.80
C PRO A 729 34.34 -21.10 2.23
N GLU A 730 33.01 -21.16 2.12
CA GLU A 730 32.18 -20.04 1.66
C GLU A 730 32.26 -18.84 2.60
N GLU A 731 32.22 -19.09 3.91
CA GLU A 731 32.34 -18.04 4.92
C GLU A 731 33.76 -17.47 4.98
N ASP A 732 34.78 -18.33 4.92
CA ASP A 732 36.19 -17.90 4.86
C ASP A 732 36.45 -17.01 3.63
N LEU A 733 35.83 -17.35 2.49
CA LEU A 733 35.91 -16.56 1.26
C LEU A 733 35.27 -15.18 1.42
N LEU A 734 34.12 -15.09 2.09
CA LEU A 734 33.46 -13.81 2.39
C LEU A 734 34.34 -12.91 3.26
N PHE A 735 34.94 -13.46 4.33
CA PHE A 735 35.87 -12.71 5.17
C PHE A 735 37.09 -12.22 4.40
N ASN A 736 37.67 -13.07 3.56
CA ASN A 736 38.82 -12.69 2.73
C ASN A 736 38.46 -11.60 1.71
N LEU A 737 37.27 -11.66 1.12
CA LEU A 737 36.77 -10.64 0.20
C LEU A 737 36.60 -9.29 0.91
N MET A 738 35.94 -9.28 2.07
CA MET A 738 35.72 -8.04 2.82
C MET A 738 37.02 -7.45 3.36
N ALA A 739 37.97 -8.29 3.79
CA ALA A 739 39.31 -7.84 4.16
C ALA A 739 40.03 -7.17 2.97
N TYR A 740 39.93 -7.76 1.78
CA TYR A 740 40.49 -7.21 0.55
C TYR A 740 39.86 -5.85 0.19
N THR A 741 38.53 -5.76 0.10
CA THR A 741 37.84 -4.52 -0.29
C THR A 741 38.00 -3.40 0.73
N ASN A 742 38.13 -3.74 2.02
CA ASN A 742 38.39 -2.77 3.08
C ASN A 742 39.87 -2.35 3.19
N ASN A 743 40.78 -3.04 2.50
CA ASN A 743 42.23 -2.89 2.67
C ASN A 743 42.69 -3.16 4.11
N ASP A 744 42.14 -4.20 4.74
CA ASP A 744 42.49 -4.60 6.11
C ASP A 744 43.94 -5.13 6.19
N GLU A 745 44.56 -4.99 7.36
CA GLU A 745 45.88 -5.57 7.61
C GLU A 745 45.84 -7.10 7.52
N GLY A 746 46.70 -7.68 6.67
CA GLY A 746 46.72 -9.13 6.40
C GLY A 746 45.71 -9.60 5.35
N ALA A 747 45.03 -8.69 4.65
CA ALA A 747 44.15 -9.03 3.53
C ALA A 747 44.90 -9.76 2.39
N PRO A 748 44.19 -10.59 1.58
CA PRO A 748 44.76 -11.20 0.38
C PRO A 748 45.37 -10.15 -0.56
N ALA A 749 46.46 -10.51 -1.27
CA ALA A 749 47.12 -9.60 -2.20
C ALA A 749 46.33 -9.33 -3.50
N THR A 750 45.35 -10.18 -3.81
CA THR A 750 44.51 -10.11 -5.02
C THR A 750 43.05 -10.36 -4.66
N ASN A 751 42.14 -9.86 -5.48
CA ASN A 751 40.70 -10.07 -5.28
C ASN A 751 40.37 -11.58 -5.29
N PRO A 752 39.86 -12.15 -4.17
CA PRO A 752 39.68 -13.59 -4.02
C PRO A 752 38.53 -14.16 -4.87
N ILE A 753 37.62 -13.33 -5.39
CA ILE A 753 36.50 -13.78 -6.22
C ILE A 753 36.68 -13.49 -7.71
N GLU A 754 37.76 -12.81 -8.11
CA GLU A 754 37.96 -12.34 -9.48
C GLU A 754 37.94 -13.50 -10.50
N GLU A 755 38.64 -14.60 -10.20
CA GLU A 755 38.65 -15.79 -11.06
C GLU A 755 37.30 -16.54 -11.06
N ILE A 756 36.50 -16.41 -10.00
CA ILE A 756 35.16 -17.00 -9.93
C ILE A 756 34.21 -16.24 -10.86
N LEU A 757 34.28 -14.91 -10.84
CA LEU A 757 33.49 -14.04 -11.72
C LEU A 757 33.90 -14.16 -13.19
N LYS A 758 35.20 -14.33 -13.49
CA LYS A 758 35.70 -14.53 -14.86
C LYS A 758 35.24 -15.85 -15.50
N LYS A 759 35.15 -16.93 -14.72
CA LYS A 759 34.80 -18.27 -15.25
C LYS A 759 33.34 -18.39 -15.69
N LYS A 760 32.46 -17.56 -15.13
CA LYS A 760 31.03 -17.49 -15.46
C LYS A 760 30.62 -16.02 -15.34
N PRO A 761 30.85 -15.20 -16.39
CA PRO A 761 30.44 -13.82 -16.35
C PRO A 761 28.94 -13.78 -16.10
N ILE A 762 28.56 -13.09 -15.03
CA ILE A 762 27.17 -12.83 -14.69
C ILE A 762 26.66 -11.90 -15.78
N LYS A 763 25.93 -12.45 -16.75
CA LYS A 763 25.12 -11.66 -17.65
C LYS A 763 23.85 -11.33 -16.88
N HIS A 764 23.97 -10.29 -16.05
CA HIS A 764 22.84 -9.65 -15.38
C HIS A 764 21.86 -9.11 -16.35
#